data_AF-A0A1L9S5Z6-F1
#
_entry.id   AF-A0A1L9S5Z6-F1
#
_cell.length_a   1.000
_cell.length_b   1.000
_cell.length_c   1.000
_cell.angle_alpha   90.00
_cell.angle_beta   90.00
_cell.angle_gamma   90.00
#
_symmetry.space_group_name_H-M   'P 1'
#
loop_
_entity.id
_entity.type
_entity.pdbx_description
1 polymer ?
#
loop_
_entity_poly.entity_id
_entity_poly.type
_entity_poly.pdbx_seq_one_letter_code
_entity_poly.pdbx_strand_id
1 'polypeptide(L)'
;MRDCCICCGLRVADQPSWLETFRVLYSTPEGACLSDIGRGNWRGLSYPAPVHDGQTIHTRDFFWEVQDSTKTVVLLHAGCWTLLCQHLADAEVPLCLDHLMEMCILAPPPDWDSLDPQIFDNPPDPSIVPTIQQLTQSDTDLPCLARPGHADCFSVLPREIIEMVLTRLLAVDVFHLRLASRTLGSIFWSQTFWKSRFAVDGERGFLHSATARKSAGQINWRLLYRCTSPSRLYGSSLWNCKRIWEVSRWFIVTLSMARRIPAAQASPDAFHWTNVQGDDRDGDPWNCVPLGTYFGLPVATYRIEIPPDLVSITVTVIREKDVTWVTALQLLSATHPAVCVGYIAQAPEIQHYTVALPSASSFQGFEVALSSGGIRALRVCSRSTGLSSWLGNPIDARVAPQLEPVYRACLTRRLVSTGDIDALQVTCNMYRVVGIGIGQRDSSHRVDFRQQALWHPCVPASSLSLNEDSFEAIPAALGPGYHPLYWVLFGGPDGHALRELTSLSFMLSSQIPFYYLHEPCPRVELLFGYEPVSSLGDLPQTRERRSRLADDLPDPKYVFRIDGPGGERIDAVYVAEMAEGNNRRYADVWGPRRYMVCHYMLLFPATANGHIQISTNRGRFCRLGRHPTRFRSRQEAEANDGLSFTKIQTTPGTTIVGFYAFKTAECSVLHLGVISS
;
A
#
# COMPACT_ATOMS: atom_id res chain seq x y z
N MET A 1 -5.83 -10.95 17.08
CA MET A 1 -6.40 -9.63 17.48
C MET A 1 -5.29 -8.79 18.08
N ARG A 2 -5.32 -7.46 17.88
CA ARG A 2 -4.30 -6.57 18.45
C ARG A 2 -4.75 -6.12 19.85
N ASP A 3 -4.11 -6.63 20.89
CA ASP A 3 -4.21 -6.09 22.27
C ASP A 3 -3.43 -4.78 22.43
N CYS A 4 -3.33 -4.00 21.34
CA CYS A 4 -2.45 -2.85 21.18
C CYS A 4 -3.28 -1.60 20.95
N CYS A 5 -2.82 -0.49 21.54
CA CYS A 5 -3.40 0.81 21.26
C CYS A 5 -3.15 1.22 19.80
N ILE A 6 -4.19 1.69 19.10
CA ILE A 6 -4.08 2.10 17.69
C ILE A 6 -3.17 3.33 17.49
N CYS A 7 -3.08 4.22 18.47
CA CYS A 7 -2.26 5.43 18.39
C CYS A 7 -0.76 5.19 18.61
N CYS A 8 -0.39 4.40 19.63
CA CYS A 8 1.02 4.22 20.01
C CYS A 8 1.59 2.85 19.62
N GLY A 9 0.72 1.87 19.31
CA GLY A 9 1.09 0.47 19.07
C GLY A 9 1.37 -0.32 20.36
N LEU A 10 1.55 0.31 21.50
CA LEU A 10 1.92 -0.42 22.70
C LEU A 10 0.76 -1.28 23.21
N ARG A 11 1.08 -2.43 23.82
CA ARG A 11 0.08 -3.30 24.44
C ARG A 11 -0.49 -2.65 25.69
N VAL A 12 -1.73 -2.99 26.01
CA VAL A 12 -2.24 -2.73 27.36
C VAL A 12 -1.51 -3.67 28.32
N ALA A 13 -0.86 -3.11 29.34
CA ALA A 13 -0.03 -3.85 30.29
C ALA A 13 -0.80 -4.17 31.57
N ASP A 14 -0.32 -5.15 32.32
CA ASP A 14 -0.85 -5.54 33.64
C ASP A 14 -0.03 -4.95 34.81
N GLN A 15 0.98 -4.14 34.52
CA GLN A 15 1.87 -3.49 35.48
C GLN A 15 1.43 -2.05 35.77
N PRO A 16 1.60 -1.55 37.01
CA PRO A 16 1.22 -0.20 37.41
C PRO A 16 2.01 0.84 36.63
N SER A 17 1.41 1.31 35.54
CA SER A 17 1.96 2.25 34.57
C SER A 17 0.81 2.89 33.79
N TRP A 18 1.09 3.93 33.01
CA TRP A 18 0.08 4.54 32.14
C TRP A 18 -0.49 3.55 31.10
N LEU A 19 0.24 2.45 30.81
CA LEU A 19 -0.18 1.37 29.92
C LEU A 19 -1.29 0.49 30.48
N GLU A 20 -1.55 0.53 31.79
CA GLU A 20 -2.64 -0.22 32.44
C GLU A 20 -4.01 0.35 32.04
N THR A 21 -4.07 1.67 31.81
CA THR A 21 -5.34 2.37 31.57
C THR A 21 -5.67 2.51 30.10
N PHE A 22 -6.88 2.10 29.70
CA PHE A 22 -7.32 2.14 28.31
C PHE A 22 -8.80 2.49 28.18
N ARG A 23 -9.20 2.82 26.96
CA ARG A 23 -10.58 2.98 26.51
C ARG A 23 -10.80 2.08 25.30
N VAL A 24 -12.05 1.69 25.11
CA VAL A 24 -12.49 0.86 24.01
C VAL A 24 -13.46 1.67 23.16
N LEU A 25 -13.10 1.86 21.90
CA LEU A 25 -14.03 2.33 20.87
C LEU A 25 -14.66 1.07 20.27
N TYR A 26 -15.99 0.98 20.22
CA TYR A 26 -16.70 -0.20 19.71
C TYR A 26 -17.97 0.19 18.93
N SER A 27 -18.39 -0.64 17.98
CA SER A 27 -19.60 -0.40 17.19
C SER A 27 -20.83 -1.04 17.82
N THR A 28 -21.95 -0.34 17.72
CA THR A 28 -23.29 -0.81 18.11
C THR A 28 -24.26 -0.60 16.94
N PRO A 29 -25.46 -1.20 16.94
CA PRO A 29 -26.49 -0.92 15.94
C PRO A 29 -26.91 0.56 15.86
N GLU A 30 -26.68 1.33 16.94
CA GLU A 30 -27.04 2.75 17.03
C GLU A 30 -25.87 3.68 16.65
N GLY A 31 -24.68 3.14 16.40
CA GLY A 31 -23.45 3.89 16.10
C GLY A 31 -22.26 3.45 16.95
N ALA A 32 -21.15 4.16 16.82
CA ALA A 32 -19.93 3.94 17.58
C ALA A 32 -20.04 4.54 18.99
N CYS A 33 -19.53 3.80 19.97
CA CYS A 33 -19.52 4.19 21.37
C CYS A 33 -18.10 4.09 21.93
N LEU A 34 -17.82 4.91 22.94
CA LEU A 34 -16.56 4.89 23.67
C LEU A 34 -16.81 4.43 25.11
N SER A 35 -16.04 3.47 25.58
CA SER A 35 -16.09 3.03 26.97
C SER A 35 -15.54 4.10 27.93
N ASP A 36 -15.86 3.94 29.21
CA ASP A 36 -15.09 4.59 30.26
C ASP A 36 -13.70 3.95 30.42
N ILE A 37 -12.86 4.46 31.32
CA ILE A 37 -11.48 4.00 31.51
C ILE A 37 -11.49 2.60 32.13
N GLY A 38 -10.99 1.63 31.35
CA GLY A 38 -10.67 0.28 31.79
C GLY A 38 -9.24 0.15 32.33
N ARG A 39 -8.98 -0.99 32.99
CA ARG A 39 -7.68 -1.39 33.52
C ARG A 39 -7.29 -2.79 33.06
N GLY A 40 -6.06 -2.93 32.58
CA GLY A 40 -5.46 -4.22 32.25
C GLY A 40 -5.09 -5.00 33.51
N ASN A 41 -5.38 -6.30 33.57
CA ASN A 41 -4.90 -7.16 34.64
C ASN A 41 -4.43 -8.52 34.10
N TRP A 42 -3.73 -9.29 34.93
CA TRP A 42 -3.18 -10.59 34.57
C TRP A 42 -4.23 -11.65 34.18
N ARG A 43 -5.52 -11.44 34.52
CA ARG A 43 -6.65 -12.32 34.13
C ARG A 43 -7.30 -11.91 32.80
N GLY A 44 -6.94 -10.76 32.24
CA GLY A 44 -7.50 -10.18 31.02
C GLY A 44 -7.71 -8.68 31.14
N LEU A 45 -8.19 -8.05 30.07
CA LEU A 45 -8.60 -6.65 30.12
C LEU A 45 -9.92 -6.55 30.92
N SER A 46 -10.16 -5.45 31.64
CA SER A 46 -11.46 -5.18 32.27
C SER A 46 -11.84 -3.73 32.00
N TYR A 47 -13.06 -3.50 31.53
CA TYR A 47 -13.55 -2.13 31.32
C TYR A 47 -15.03 -1.99 31.71
N PRO A 48 -15.47 -0.79 32.09
CA PRO A 48 -16.88 -0.54 32.40
C PRO A 48 -17.71 -0.68 31.12
N ALA A 49 -18.75 -1.52 31.15
CA ALA A 49 -19.73 -1.60 30.06
C ALA A 49 -20.35 -0.22 29.78
N PRO A 50 -20.95 0.01 28.59
CA PRO A 50 -21.78 1.18 28.36
C PRO A 50 -22.74 1.42 29.53
N VAL A 51 -22.99 2.71 29.78
CA VAL A 51 -23.77 3.29 30.89
C VAL A 51 -25.16 2.66 31.09
N HIS A 52 -25.65 1.84 30.15
CA HIS A 52 -26.97 1.22 30.21
C HIS A 52 -27.10 0.00 31.13
N ASP A 53 -26.02 -0.74 31.47
CA ASP A 53 -26.17 -1.97 32.28
C ASP A 53 -25.45 -1.96 33.64
N GLY A 54 -24.60 -0.97 33.94
CA GLY A 54 -23.93 -0.85 35.24
C GLY A 54 -23.02 -2.03 35.63
N GLN A 55 -22.83 -3.03 34.76
CA GLN A 55 -21.99 -4.20 34.99
C GLN A 55 -20.56 -3.97 34.47
N THR A 56 -19.57 -4.43 35.22
CA THR A 56 -18.19 -4.52 34.74
C THR A 56 -18.07 -5.78 33.90
N ILE A 57 -17.79 -5.65 32.59
CA ILE A 57 -17.62 -6.80 31.72
C ILE A 57 -16.13 -7.18 31.70
N HIS A 58 -15.85 -8.45 31.98
CA HIS A 58 -14.51 -9.01 31.78
C HIS A 58 -14.29 -9.24 30.29
N THR A 59 -13.21 -8.68 29.74
CA THR A 59 -13.00 -8.67 28.28
C THR A 59 -12.86 -10.03 27.65
N ARG A 60 -12.42 -11.04 28.41
CA ARG A 60 -12.36 -12.40 27.90
C ARG A 60 -13.76 -12.81 27.43
N ASP A 61 -14.80 -12.55 28.23
CA ASP A 61 -16.18 -12.90 27.90
C ASP A 61 -16.77 -11.97 26.81
N PHE A 62 -16.46 -10.67 26.83
CA PHE A 62 -16.89 -9.74 25.77
C PHE A 62 -16.25 -10.03 24.42
N PHE A 63 -14.96 -10.36 24.35
CA PHE A 63 -14.30 -10.68 23.08
C PHE A 63 -14.76 -12.02 22.51
N TRP A 64 -15.14 -12.99 23.35
CA TRP A 64 -15.79 -14.22 22.90
C TRP A 64 -17.23 -13.95 22.40
N GLU A 65 -18.02 -13.09 23.07
CA GLU A 65 -19.35 -12.67 22.60
C GLU A 65 -19.30 -11.74 21.36
N VAL A 66 -18.23 -10.96 21.20
CA VAL A 66 -17.96 -10.15 20.01
C VAL A 66 -17.42 -11.00 18.86
N GLN A 67 -16.78 -12.13 19.10
CA GLN A 67 -16.41 -13.05 18.01
C GLN A 67 -17.63 -13.65 17.30
N ASP A 68 -18.77 -13.75 17.99
CA ASP A 68 -20.05 -14.19 17.42
C ASP A 68 -20.88 -13.03 16.81
N SER A 69 -20.45 -11.77 16.94
CA SER A 69 -21.18 -10.61 16.42
C SER A 69 -20.33 -9.71 15.52
N THR A 70 -20.96 -9.04 14.55
CA THR A 70 -20.35 -8.16 13.55
C THR A 70 -19.70 -6.86 14.10
N LYS A 71 -19.31 -6.84 15.38
CA LYS A 71 -18.88 -5.63 16.10
C LYS A 71 -17.38 -5.40 15.93
N THR A 72 -17.01 -4.20 15.51
CA THR A 72 -15.62 -3.74 15.42
C THR A 72 -15.20 -3.15 16.76
N VAL A 73 -14.00 -3.48 17.24
CA VAL A 73 -13.45 -3.01 18.51
C VAL A 73 -12.02 -2.49 18.33
N VAL A 74 -11.74 -1.32 18.89
CA VAL A 74 -10.44 -0.62 18.83
C VAL A 74 -10.01 -0.19 20.22
N LEU A 75 -8.74 -0.46 20.56
CA LEU A 75 -8.16 -0.10 21.85
C LEU A 75 -7.35 1.19 21.77
N LEU A 76 -7.47 2.00 22.82
CA LEU A 76 -6.76 3.27 22.99
C LEU A 76 -6.27 3.37 24.43
N HIS A 77 -4.98 3.62 24.70
CA HIS A 77 -4.58 3.99 26.06
C HIS A 77 -5.26 5.30 26.46
N ALA A 78 -5.60 5.46 27.74
CA ALA A 78 -6.29 6.66 28.21
C ALA A 78 -5.51 7.96 27.92
N GLY A 79 -4.17 7.92 28.08
CA GLY A 79 -3.28 9.02 27.70
C GLY A 79 -3.24 9.27 26.19
N CYS A 80 -3.23 8.22 25.37
CA CYS A 80 -3.25 8.35 23.91
C CYS A 80 -4.57 8.95 23.40
N TRP A 81 -5.70 8.55 23.98
CA TRP A 81 -7.01 9.15 23.70
C TRP A 81 -7.03 10.64 24.03
N THR A 82 -6.50 11.02 25.19
CA THR A 82 -6.44 12.42 25.63
C THR A 82 -5.64 13.28 24.66
N LEU A 83 -4.47 12.77 24.23
CA LEU A 83 -3.63 13.45 23.23
C LEU A 83 -4.33 13.56 21.87
N LEU A 84 -4.99 12.50 21.40
CA LEU A 84 -5.75 12.52 20.14
C LEU A 84 -6.85 13.60 20.19
N CYS A 85 -7.64 13.64 21.25
CA CYS A 85 -8.68 14.66 21.44
C CYS A 85 -8.09 16.07 21.46
N GLN A 86 -6.96 16.26 22.13
CA GLN A 86 -6.26 17.54 22.17
C GLN A 86 -5.79 17.97 20.78
N HIS A 87 -5.19 17.06 20.01
CA HIS A 87 -4.74 17.36 18.65
C HIS A 87 -5.91 17.68 17.71
N LEU A 88 -7.02 16.95 17.81
CA LEU A 88 -8.24 17.24 17.03
C LEU A 88 -8.81 18.62 17.38
N ALA A 89 -8.85 18.97 18.67
CA ALA A 89 -9.30 20.29 19.12
C ALA A 89 -8.37 21.41 18.66
N ASP A 90 -7.04 21.23 18.77
CA ASP A 90 -6.03 22.18 18.29
C ASP A 90 -6.14 22.40 16.76
N ALA A 91 -6.55 21.38 16.01
CA ALA A 91 -6.78 21.43 14.57
C ALA A 91 -8.20 21.86 14.15
N GLU A 92 -9.06 22.22 15.11
CA GLU A 92 -10.48 22.56 14.87
C GLU A 92 -11.28 21.44 14.14
N VAL A 93 -10.87 20.18 14.28
CA VAL A 93 -11.55 19.03 13.68
C VAL A 93 -12.58 18.46 14.67
N PRO A 94 -13.88 18.43 14.31
CA PRO A 94 -14.90 17.88 15.19
C PRO A 94 -14.73 16.37 15.37
N LEU A 95 -14.79 15.89 16.61
CA LEU A 95 -14.73 14.48 16.93
C LEU A 95 -16.10 13.82 16.71
N CYS A 96 -16.21 13.01 15.65
CA CYS A 96 -17.34 12.11 15.42
C CYS A 96 -16.87 10.67 15.66
N LEU A 97 -17.48 9.96 16.62
CA LEU A 97 -17.06 8.60 16.98
C LEU A 97 -17.31 7.59 15.86
N ASP A 98 -18.39 7.75 15.09
CA ASP A 98 -18.69 6.88 13.93
C ASP A 98 -17.58 6.99 12.88
N HIS A 99 -17.26 8.23 12.50
CA HIS A 99 -16.21 8.50 11.53
C HIS A 99 -14.82 8.08 12.05
N LEU A 100 -14.55 8.25 13.35
CA LEU A 100 -13.31 7.77 13.96
C LEU A 100 -13.22 6.24 13.96
N MET A 101 -14.29 5.55 14.30
CA MET A 101 -14.35 4.09 14.29
C MET A 101 -14.04 3.56 12.90
N GLU A 102 -14.73 4.10 11.90
CA GLU A 102 -14.47 3.86 10.48
C GLU A 102 -12.97 4.01 10.19
N MET A 103 -12.38 5.19 10.49
CA MET A 103 -10.96 5.45 10.22
C MET A 103 -9.99 4.54 10.97
N CYS A 104 -10.33 4.09 12.19
CA CYS A 104 -9.46 3.21 12.96
C CYS A 104 -9.29 1.82 12.32
N ILE A 105 -10.26 1.35 11.53
CA ILE A 105 -10.15 0.09 10.77
C ILE A 105 -9.07 0.21 9.68
N LEU A 106 -8.96 1.40 9.08
CA LEU A 106 -7.99 1.70 8.02
C LEU A 106 -6.68 2.31 8.49
N ALA A 107 -6.57 2.59 9.80
CA ALA A 107 -5.39 3.26 10.32
C ALA A 107 -4.15 2.43 9.96
N PRO A 108 -3.13 3.05 9.33
CA PRO A 108 -1.90 2.35 9.03
C PRO A 108 -1.36 1.78 10.36
N PRO A 109 -0.78 0.57 10.36
CA PRO A 109 -0.15 0.06 11.56
C PRO A 109 0.83 1.14 12.08
N PRO A 110 0.79 1.46 13.38
CA PRO A 110 1.75 2.39 13.95
C PRO A 110 3.15 1.89 13.61
N ASP A 111 4.07 2.80 13.36
CA ASP A 111 5.42 2.45 12.90
C ASP A 111 6.13 1.57 13.95
N TRP A 112 6.04 0.25 13.76
CA TRP A 112 6.58 -0.76 14.66
C TRP A 112 8.09 -0.86 14.53
N ASP A 113 8.63 -0.56 13.35
CA ASP A 113 10.06 -0.66 13.03
C ASP A 113 10.88 0.40 13.78
N SER A 114 10.25 1.51 14.16
CA SER A 114 10.83 2.54 15.03
C SER A 114 10.75 2.25 16.54
N LEU A 115 10.20 1.10 16.95
CA LEU A 115 10.15 0.71 18.36
C LEU A 115 11.42 -0.07 18.72
N ASP A 116 12.29 0.57 19.50
CA ASP A 116 13.39 -0.11 20.15
C ASP A 116 12.84 -1.22 21.08
N PRO A 117 13.31 -2.47 20.96
CA PRO A 117 13.01 -3.56 21.89
C PRO A 117 13.17 -3.16 23.36
N GLN A 118 14.12 -2.26 23.68
CA GLN A 118 14.39 -1.80 25.05
C GLN A 118 13.33 -0.82 25.60
N ILE A 119 12.52 -0.19 24.74
CA ILE A 119 11.46 0.74 25.15
C ILE A 119 10.15 0.00 25.50
N PHE A 120 10.01 -1.28 25.15
CA PHE A 120 8.78 -2.04 25.37
C PHE A 120 8.46 -2.33 26.84
N ASP A 121 9.48 -2.43 27.70
CA ASP A 121 9.27 -2.90 29.07
C ASP A 121 8.67 -1.82 29.99
N ASN A 122 8.99 -0.54 29.76
CA ASN A 122 8.39 0.59 30.50
C ASN A 122 8.55 1.93 29.75
N PRO A 123 7.78 2.16 28.68
CA PRO A 123 7.88 3.38 27.88
C PRO A 123 7.45 4.61 28.70
N PRO A 124 8.11 5.77 28.54
CA PRO A 124 7.69 7.00 29.21
C PRO A 124 6.26 7.40 28.83
N ASP A 125 5.49 7.90 29.81
CA ASP A 125 4.11 8.35 29.59
C ASP A 125 4.07 9.52 28.61
N PRO A 126 3.38 9.40 27.47
CA PRO A 126 3.33 10.45 26.45
C PRO A 126 2.54 11.69 26.89
N SER A 127 1.70 11.59 27.92
CA SER A 127 0.93 12.72 28.47
C SER A 127 1.79 13.68 29.29
N ILE A 128 2.99 13.26 29.71
CA ILE A 128 3.94 14.09 30.43
C ILE A 128 4.75 14.93 29.43
N VAL A 129 4.23 16.12 29.12
CA VAL A 129 4.89 17.11 28.24
C VAL A 129 5.67 18.12 29.10
N PRO A 130 7.02 18.17 29.01
CA PRO A 130 7.81 19.16 29.73
C PRO A 130 7.46 20.59 29.32
N THR A 131 7.60 21.52 30.26
CA THR A 131 7.43 22.95 29.96
C THR A 131 8.54 23.44 29.02
N ILE A 132 8.24 24.46 28.22
CA ILE A 132 9.23 25.09 27.32
C ILE A 132 10.51 25.51 28.08
N GLN A 133 10.37 25.99 29.32
CA GLN A 133 11.51 26.37 30.14
C GLN A 133 12.40 25.17 30.45
N GLN A 134 11.83 24.03 30.84
CA GLN A 134 12.57 22.79 31.08
C GLN A 134 13.30 22.31 29.82
N LEU A 135 12.72 22.51 28.63
CA LEU A 135 13.36 22.13 27.37
C LEU A 135 14.55 23.02 26.98
N THR A 136 14.55 24.28 27.42
CA THR A 136 15.58 25.27 27.05
C THR A 136 16.63 25.53 28.13
N GLN A 137 16.49 24.92 29.32
CA GLN A 137 17.29 25.25 30.52
C GLN A 137 18.80 24.94 30.40
N SER A 138 19.23 24.10 29.46
CA SER A 138 20.61 23.60 29.37
C SER A 138 21.40 24.02 28.13
N ASP A 139 20.79 24.74 27.18
CA ASP A 139 21.46 25.14 25.94
C ASP A 139 21.62 26.66 25.82
N THR A 140 22.79 27.07 25.36
CA THR A 140 23.05 28.42 24.86
C THR A 140 22.92 28.44 23.33
N ASP A 141 22.31 29.50 22.80
CA ASP A 141 22.23 29.72 21.35
C ASP A 141 23.65 30.01 20.81
N LEU A 142 24.15 29.13 19.94
CA LEU A 142 25.47 29.33 19.33
C LEU A 142 25.35 30.32 18.18
N PRO A 143 26.22 31.34 18.10
CA PRO A 143 26.24 32.26 16.98
C PRO A 143 26.69 31.52 15.70
N CYS A 144 25.84 31.50 14.67
CA CYS A 144 26.23 30.99 13.35
C CYS A 144 26.79 32.17 12.53
N LEU A 145 28.09 32.17 12.25
CA LEU A 145 28.73 33.21 11.45
C LEU A 145 28.21 33.15 10.00
N ALA A 146 27.38 34.11 9.61
CA ALA A 146 27.11 34.39 8.20
C ALA A 146 27.91 35.64 7.79
N ARG A 147 28.91 35.46 6.92
CA ARG A 147 29.58 36.58 6.25
C ARG A 147 28.78 36.96 4.99
N PRO A 148 28.53 38.26 4.73
CA PRO A 148 27.88 38.69 3.50
C PRO A 148 28.79 38.41 2.30
N GLY A 149 28.24 37.80 1.25
CA GLY A 149 28.98 37.51 0.03
C GLY A 149 28.05 37.20 -1.15
N HIS A 150 28.21 38.02 -2.20
CA HIS A 150 27.62 38.04 -3.56
C HIS A 150 26.11 37.76 -3.73
N ALA A 151 25.45 38.72 -4.37
CA ALA A 151 24.05 38.70 -4.77
C ALA A 151 23.78 37.57 -5.78
N ASP A 152 22.82 36.69 -5.46
CA ASP A 152 22.25 35.68 -6.37
C ASP A 152 20.83 36.10 -6.81
N CYS A 153 20.17 35.32 -7.67
CA CYS A 153 18.84 35.67 -8.17
C CYS A 153 17.77 35.83 -7.08
N PHE A 154 17.96 35.21 -5.90
CA PHE A 154 17.05 35.39 -4.76
C PHE A 154 17.23 36.73 -4.06
N SER A 155 18.36 37.41 -4.23
CA SER A 155 18.59 38.76 -3.66
C SER A 155 17.69 39.85 -4.25
N VAL A 156 17.03 39.56 -5.38
CA VAL A 156 16.06 40.46 -6.04
C VAL A 156 14.70 40.42 -5.35
N LEU A 157 14.38 39.35 -4.62
CA LEU A 157 13.10 39.20 -3.94
C LEU A 157 13.07 39.96 -2.61
N PRO A 158 11.95 40.62 -2.26
CA PRO A 158 11.77 41.18 -0.93
C PRO A 158 11.88 40.09 0.14
N ARG A 159 12.46 40.45 1.29
CA ARG A 159 12.69 39.51 2.40
C ARG A 159 11.41 38.82 2.86
N GLU A 160 10.30 39.55 2.85
CA GLU A 160 8.98 39.07 3.24
C GLU A 160 8.49 37.95 2.33
N ILE A 161 8.78 38.04 1.02
CA ILE A 161 8.43 37.00 0.04
C ILE A 161 9.30 35.78 0.25
N ILE A 162 10.61 35.98 0.47
CA ILE A 162 11.53 34.87 0.80
C ILE A 162 11.06 34.17 2.07
N GLU A 163 10.73 34.91 3.12
CA GLU A 163 10.27 34.36 4.39
C GLU A 163 8.91 33.64 4.26
N MET A 164 7.99 34.17 3.45
CA MET A 164 6.71 33.51 3.12
C MET A 164 6.92 32.19 2.38
N VAL A 165 7.86 32.12 1.43
CA VAL A 165 8.18 30.87 0.72
C VAL A 165 8.85 29.89 1.68
N LEU A 166 9.87 30.32 2.43
CA LEU A 166 10.65 29.44 3.30
C LEU A 166 9.84 28.91 4.49
N THR A 167 8.88 29.68 5.03
CA THR A 167 7.96 29.21 6.08
C THR A 167 7.06 28.05 5.62
N ARG A 168 6.90 27.83 4.31
CA ARG A 168 6.14 26.71 3.72
C ARG A 168 6.99 25.47 3.43
N LEU A 169 8.32 25.60 3.41
CA LEU A 169 9.23 24.47 3.16
C LEU A 169 9.58 23.73 4.45
N LEU A 170 10.02 22.48 4.36
CA LEU A 170 10.59 21.76 5.49
C LEU A 170 11.95 22.35 5.88
N ALA A 171 12.33 22.28 7.15
CA ALA A 171 13.62 22.77 7.62
C ALA A 171 14.80 22.11 6.87
N VAL A 172 14.68 20.82 6.53
CA VAL A 172 15.68 20.09 5.72
C VAL A 172 15.87 20.71 4.34
N ASP A 173 14.79 21.10 3.67
CA ASP A 173 14.85 21.73 2.35
C ASP A 173 15.45 23.13 2.45
N VAL A 174 15.15 23.87 3.53
CA VAL A 174 15.78 25.18 3.79
C VAL A 174 17.28 25.02 4.05
N PHE A 175 17.72 23.95 4.73
CA PHE A 175 19.14 23.65 4.89
C PHE A 175 19.82 23.36 3.55
N HIS A 176 19.17 22.61 2.66
CA HIS A 176 19.69 22.35 1.32
C HIS A 176 19.70 23.61 0.44
N LEU A 177 18.65 24.42 0.47
CA LEU A 177 18.56 25.67 -0.27
C LEU A 177 19.66 26.66 0.11
N ARG A 178 20.06 26.67 1.39
CA ARG A 178 21.21 27.47 1.85
C ARG A 178 22.52 27.07 1.17
N LEU A 179 22.69 25.78 0.83
CA LEU A 179 23.88 25.33 0.09
C LEU A 179 23.86 25.83 -1.35
N ALA A 180 22.67 26.02 -1.93
CA ALA A 180 22.48 26.56 -3.27
C ALA A 180 22.56 28.10 -3.33
N SER A 181 22.13 28.80 -2.27
CA SER A 181 22.06 30.26 -2.21
C SER A 181 22.42 30.80 -0.82
N ARG A 182 23.40 31.72 -0.77
CA ARG A 182 23.84 32.36 0.48
C ARG A 182 22.87 33.44 0.95
N THR A 183 22.12 34.07 0.04
CA THR A 183 21.06 35.07 0.37
C THR A 183 20.05 34.49 1.36
N LEU A 184 19.71 33.21 1.20
CA LEU A 184 18.75 32.52 2.06
C LEU A 184 19.30 32.23 3.47
N GLY A 185 20.60 32.43 3.73
CA GLY A 185 21.23 32.18 5.03
C GLY A 185 20.68 33.05 6.17
N SER A 186 20.14 34.23 5.86
CA SER A 186 19.57 35.17 6.84
C SER A 186 18.29 34.65 7.49
N ILE A 187 17.60 33.68 6.88
CA ILE A 187 16.40 33.04 7.43
C ILE A 187 16.68 32.30 8.74
N PHE A 188 17.93 31.87 8.98
CA PHE A 188 18.29 31.12 10.19
C PHE A 188 18.14 31.98 11.47
N TRP A 189 18.02 33.30 11.30
CA TRP A 189 17.74 34.26 12.38
C TRP A 189 16.26 34.67 12.45
N SER A 190 15.42 34.23 11.51
CA SER A 190 13.99 34.53 11.54
C SER A 190 13.29 33.71 12.62
N GLN A 191 12.83 34.40 13.67
CA GLN A 191 11.95 33.80 14.67
C GLN A 191 10.59 33.40 14.08
N THR A 192 10.12 34.08 13.03
CA THR A 192 8.88 33.71 12.33
C THR A 192 9.00 32.35 11.64
N PHE A 193 10.12 32.11 10.95
CA PHE A 193 10.43 30.82 10.32
C PHE A 193 10.49 29.68 11.33
N TRP A 194 11.17 29.90 12.45
CA TRP A 194 11.26 28.88 13.49
C TRP A 194 9.94 28.66 14.22
N LYS A 195 9.17 29.74 14.46
CA LYS A 195 7.83 29.67 15.02
C LYS A 195 6.89 28.87 14.14
N SER A 196 6.98 28.99 12.81
CA SER A 196 6.11 28.25 11.89
C SER A 196 6.26 26.73 12.02
N ARG A 197 7.42 26.24 12.49
CA ARG A 197 7.65 24.81 12.76
C ARG A 197 6.77 24.26 13.90
N PHE A 198 6.24 25.11 14.77
CA PHE A 198 5.40 24.75 15.92
C PHE A 198 3.90 25.04 15.69
N ALA A 199 3.53 25.41 14.46
CA ALA A 199 2.13 25.35 14.05
C ALA A 199 1.59 23.91 14.18
N VAL A 200 0.26 23.75 14.25
CA VAL A 200 -0.42 22.45 14.39
C VAL A 200 0.09 21.42 13.37
N ASP A 201 0.25 21.85 12.11
CA ASP A 201 0.75 21.02 10.99
C ASP A 201 2.26 21.13 10.75
N GLY A 202 2.96 21.91 11.57
CA GLY A 202 4.40 22.14 11.48
C GLY A 202 5.22 20.95 11.99
N GLU A 203 6.52 20.93 11.72
CA GLU A 203 7.45 19.84 12.08
C GLU A 203 7.53 19.48 13.58
N ARG A 204 7.03 20.36 14.44
CA ARG A 204 6.95 20.23 15.91
C ARG A 204 5.53 20.50 16.43
N GLY A 205 4.51 20.22 15.64
CA GLY A 205 3.11 20.45 16.02
C GLY A 205 2.67 19.71 17.30
N PHE A 206 3.36 18.63 17.69
CA PHE A 206 3.16 17.97 18.99
C PHE A 206 3.43 18.88 20.21
N LEU A 207 4.06 20.04 20.02
CA LEU A 207 4.26 21.07 21.05
C LEU A 207 3.34 22.28 20.87
N HIS A 208 2.43 22.26 19.89
CA HIS A 208 1.58 23.41 19.55
C HIS A 208 0.88 23.97 20.79
N SER A 209 0.08 23.15 21.47
CA SER A 209 -0.58 23.49 22.73
C SER A 209 0.34 24.09 23.80
N ALA A 210 1.54 23.54 23.98
CA ALA A 210 2.51 24.03 24.97
C ALA A 210 3.07 25.43 24.59
N THR A 211 3.15 25.71 23.29
CA THR A 211 3.64 26.98 22.73
C THR A 211 2.54 28.03 22.58
N ALA A 212 1.29 27.64 22.32
CA ALA A 212 0.15 28.52 22.14
C ALA A 212 -0.36 29.13 23.46
N ARG A 213 -0.30 28.38 24.56
CA ARG A 213 -0.76 28.83 25.89
C ARG A 213 0.11 29.94 26.54
N LYS A 214 1.28 30.24 25.97
CA LYS A 214 2.17 31.30 26.50
C LYS A 214 2.06 32.58 25.68
N SER A 215 1.28 33.52 26.18
CA SER A 215 1.10 34.87 25.62
C SER A 215 2.00 35.96 26.24
N ALA A 216 3.05 35.64 27.00
CA ALA A 216 3.82 36.68 27.71
C ALA A 216 5.37 36.51 27.78
N GLY A 217 5.97 35.49 27.16
CA GLY A 217 7.43 35.33 27.12
C GLY A 217 7.96 35.28 25.68
N GLN A 218 9.07 35.97 25.40
CA GLN A 218 9.76 35.89 24.11
C GLN A 218 10.41 34.50 23.98
N ILE A 219 9.68 33.52 23.45
CA ILE A 219 10.22 32.19 23.13
C ILE A 219 11.30 32.35 22.05
N ASN A 220 12.51 31.86 22.32
CA ASN A 220 13.50 31.66 21.26
C ASN A 220 13.16 30.36 20.50
N TRP A 221 12.40 30.51 19.41
CA TRP A 221 11.87 29.41 18.61
C TRP A 221 12.98 28.57 17.97
N ARG A 222 14.10 29.20 17.61
CA ARG A 222 15.27 28.49 17.06
C ARG A 222 15.90 27.57 18.10
N LEU A 223 16.09 28.09 19.30
CA LEU A 223 16.63 27.30 20.41
C LEU A 223 15.70 26.12 20.72
N LEU A 224 14.39 26.38 20.81
CA LEU A 224 13.40 25.33 21.05
C LEU A 224 13.41 24.27 19.95
N TYR A 225 13.55 24.65 18.67
CA TYR A 225 13.64 23.72 17.55
C TYR A 225 14.88 22.80 17.66
N ARG A 226 16.02 23.36 18.09
CA ARG A 226 17.25 22.59 18.34
C ARG A 226 17.11 21.64 19.53
N CYS A 227 16.56 22.11 20.64
CA CYS A 227 16.38 21.29 21.85
C CYS A 227 15.38 20.14 21.63
N THR A 228 14.53 20.25 20.63
CA THR A 228 13.52 19.24 20.25
C THR A 228 13.93 18.43 19.01
N SER A 229 15.23 18.27 18.76
CA SER A 229 15.73 17.39 17.68
C SER A 229 15.47 15.91 17.99
N PRO A 230 15.23 15.06 16.97
CA PRO A 230 14.98 13.62 17.18
C PRO A 230 15.99 12.93 18.11
N SER A 231 17.28 13.23 17.94
CA SER A 231 18.38 12.70 18.76
C SER A 231 18.29 13.06 20.25
N ARG A 232 17.65 14.17 20.60
CA ARG A 232 17.47 14.62 21.98
C ARG A 232 16.16 14.14 22.60
N LEU A 233 15.18 13.81 21.75
CA LEU A 233 13.88 13.33 22.19
C LEU A 233 13.89 11.81 22.43
N TYR A 234 14.75 11.06 21.74
CA TYR A 234 14.78 9.60 21.80
C TYR A 234 14.72 9.07 23.25
N GLY A 235 13.81 8.12 23.50
CA GLY A 235 13.61 7.54 24.83
C GLY A 235 12.90 8.44 25.86
N SER A 236 12.42 9.63 25.49
CA SER A 236 11.65 10.53 26.38
C SER A 236 10.14 10.47 26.11
N SER A 237 9.34 10.99 27.06
CA SER A 237 7.89 11.19 26.88
C SER A 237 7.55 12.01 25.63
N LEU A 238 8.39 12.97 25.26
CA LEU A 238 8.20 13.78 24.05
C LEU A 238 8.38 12.99 22.76
N TRP A 239 9.21 11.94 22.76
CA TRP A 239 9.31 11.05 21.61
C TRP A 239 8.01 10.28 21.39
N ASN A 240 7.43 9.75 22.47
CA ASN A 240 6.14 9.06 22.40
C ASN A 240 5.00 10.03 22.03
N CYS A 241 5.01 11.26 22.57
CA CYS A 241 4.09 12.33 22.19
C CYS A 241 4.22 12.65 20.68
N LYS A 242 5.44 12.81 20.17
CA LYS A 242 5.70 13.03 18.74
C LYS A 242 5.16 11.89 17.88
N ARG A 243 5.40 10.63 18.25
CA ARG A 243 4.88 9.44 17.53
C ARG A 243 3.35 9.43 17.49
N ILE A 244 2.70 9.67 18.63
CA ILE A 244 1.23 9.72 18.72
C ILE A 244 0.69 10.90 17.91
N TRP A 245 1.37 12.05 17.92
CA TRP A 245 1.01 13.19 17.08
C TRP A 245 1.14 12.88 15.59
N GLU A 246 2.18 12.17 15.13
CA GLU A 246 2.30 11.73 13.73
C GLU A 246 1.13 10.84 13.31
N VAL A 247 0.69 9.93 14.18
CA VAL A 247 -0.54 9.14 13.94
C VAL A 247 -1.80 10.01 14.02
N SER A 248 -1.86 10.96 14.95
CA SER A 248 -2.99 11.88 15.10
C SER A 248 -3.15 12.78 13.87
N ARG A 249 -2.06 13.21 13.23
CA ARG A 249 -2.11 13.97 11.96
C ARG A 249 -2.86 13.21 10.88
N TRP A 250 -2.59 11.91 10.76
CA TRP A 250 -3.33 11.09 9.81
C TRP A 250 -4.83 11.10 10.12
N PHE A 251 -5.22 10.98 11.40
CA PHE A 251 -6.61 11.10 11.82
C PHE A 251 -7.19 12.50 11.56
N ILE A 252 -6.45 13.58 11.83
CA ILE A 252 -6.87 14.97 11.56
C ILE A 252 -7.18 15.14 10.08
N VAL A 253 -6.29 14.69 9.21
CA VAL A 253 -6.46 14.80 7.75
C VAL A 253 -7.63 13.95 7.27
N THR A 254 -7.76 12.70 7.71
CA THR A 254 -8.83 11.81 7.24
C THR A 254 -10.20 12.21 7.79
N LEU A 255 -10.29 12.62 9.05
CA LEU A 255 -11.54 13.08 9.67
C LEU A 255 -12.00 14.44 9.15
N SER A 256 -11.10 15.30 8.69
CA SER A 256 -11.43 16.58 8.06
C SER A 256 -11.87 16.46 6.60
N MET A 257 -11.76 15.27 5.98
CA MET A 257 -12.19 15.09 4.60
C MET A 257 -13.70 15.19 4.45
N ALA A 258 -14.13 16.09 3.57
CA ALA A 258 -15.51 16.18 3.14
C ALA A 258 -15.79 15.16 2.05
N ARG A 259 -16.73 14.24 2.32
CA ARG A 259 -17.29 13.34 1.31
C ARG A 259 -18.10 14.15 0.30
N ARG A 260 -17.77 13.99 -0.98
CA ARG A 260 -18.47 14.59 -2.12
C ARG A 260 -19.15 13.49 -2.91
N ILE A 261 -20.46 13.66 -3.06
CA ILE A 261 -21.35 12.74 -3.75
C ILE A 261 -21.97 13.49 -4.94
N PRO A 262 -22.01 12.89 -6.14
CA PRO A 262 -22.74 13.45 -7.27
C PRO A 262 -24.21 13.71 -6.95
N ALA A 263 -24.76 14.82 -7.45
CA ALA A 263 -26.19 15.09 -7.35
C ALA A 263 -27.03 14.15 -8.23
N ALA A 264 -26.49 13.71 -9.37
CA ALA A 264 -27.12 12.78 -10.30
C ALA A 264 -26.20 11.58 -10.54
N GLN A 265 -26.79 10.39 -10.64
CA GLN A 265 -26.06 9.18 -11.02
C GLN A 265 -26.41 8.74 -12.43
N ALA A 266 -25.40 8.31 -13.19
CA ALA A 266 -25.60 7.72 -14.51
C ALA A 266 -26.29 6.35 -14.37
N SER A 267 -27.17 6.02 -15.31
CA SER A 267 -27.87 4.73 -15.32
C SER A 267 -26.88 3.57 -15.50
N PRO A 268 -26.92 2.51 -14.66
CA PRO A 268 -26.02 1.37 -14.79
C PRO A 268 -26.12 0.69 -16.16
N ASP A 269 -27.34 0.56 -16.68
CA ASP A 269 -27.64 -0.21 -17.90
C ASP A 269 -27.46 0.61 -19.19
N ALA A 270 -27.19 1.92 -19.07
CA ALA A 270 -27.03 2.80 -20.23
C ALA A 270 -25.64 2.75 -20.86
N PHE A 271 -24.69 2.06 -20.23
CA PHE A 271 -23.28 2.04 -20.64
C PHE A 271 -22.67 0.65 -20.53
N HIS A 272 -21.73 0.37 -21.42
CA HIS A 272 -20.78 -0.73 -21.27
C HIS A 272 -19.64 -0.28 -20.37
N TRP A 273 -19.56 -0.87 -19.17
CA TRP A 273 -18.57 -0.51 -18.16
C TRP A 273 -17.30 -1.34 -18.28
N THR A 274 -16.16 -0.65 -18.35
CA THR A 274 -14.84 -1.25 -18.20
C THR A 274 -14.23 -0.74 -16.90
N ASN A 275 -13.88 -1.65 -15.98
CA ASN A 275 -13.47 -1.31 -14.62
C ASN A 275 -12.06 -1.82 -14.28
N VAL A 276 -11.36 -1.08 -13.44
CA VAL A 276 -10.17 -1.53 -12.70
C VAL A 276 -10.40 -1.27 -11.22
N GLN A 277 -10.04 -2.23 -10.38
CA GLN A 277 -10.24 -2.14 -8.93
C GLN A 277 -9.08 -2.82 -8.19
N GLY A 278 -8.77 -2.31 -7.01
CA GLY A 278 -7.96 -2.99 -6.01
C GLY A 278 -8.64 -4.25 -5.48
N ASP A 279 -8.05 -4.84 -4.46
CA ASP A 279 -8.51 -6.11 -3.88
C ASP A 279 -9.82 -5.87 -3.11
N ASP A 280 -10.90 -6.51 -3.55
CA ASP A 280 -12.20 -6.47 -2.90
C ASP A 280 -12.32 -7.71 -2.02
N ARG A 281 -11.77 -7.65 -0.80
CA ARG A 281 -11.69 -8.81 0.11
C ARG A 281 -13.02 -9.14 0.79
N ASP A 282 -14.12 -9.10 0.07
CA ASP A 282 -15.44 -9.52 0.55
C ASP A 282 -15.62 -11.05 0.54
N GLY A 283 -14.58 -11.85 0.26
CA GLY A 283 -14.75 -13.29 -0.03
C GLY A 283 -13.85 -14.33 0.66
N ASP A 284 -12.77 -13.98 1.37
CA ASP A 284 -11.81 -15.01 1.83
C ASP A 284 -11.67 -15.09 3.37
N PRO A 285 -12.24 -16.13 4.02
CA PRO A 285 -12.09 -16.36 5.46
C PRO A 285 -10.67 -16.79 5.89
N TRP A 286 -9.74 -17.05 4.96
CA TRP A 286 -8.55 -17.86 5.24
C TRP A 286 -7.19 -17.18 5.04
N ASN A 287 -7.13 -15.89 4.70
CA ASN A 287 -5.85 -15.19 4.62
C ASN A 287 -5.36 -14.71 6.01
N CYS A 288 -4.64 -15.61 6.67
CA CYS A 288 -3.78 -15.36 7.82
C CYS A 288 -2.54 -14.54 7.43
N VAL A 289 -2.68 -13.23 7.26
CA VAL A 289 -1.62 -12.30 7.71
C VAL A 289 -1.98 -11.91 9.14
N PRO A 290 -1.07 -12.04 10.13
CA PRO A 290 -1.42 -11.86 11.54
C PRO A 290 -1.50 -10.38 11.92
N LEU A 291 -2.37 -9.60 11.27
CA LEU A 291 -2.76 -8.25 11.68
C LEU A 291 -4.21 -8.08 11.23
N GLY A 292 -5.15 -8.50 12.09
CA GLY A 292 -6.58 -8.49 11.81
C GLY A 292 -7.14 -7.13 11.38
N THR A 293 -8.40 -7.18 10.95
CA THR A 293 -9.26 -6.11 10.41
C THR A 293 -9.08 -5.78 8.93
N TYR A 294 -9.53 -6.69 8.06
CA TYR A 294 -10.11 -6.34 6.76
C TYR A 294 -11.37 -7.21 6.57
N PHE A 295 -12.35 -7.02 7.48
CA PHE A 295 -13.72 -7.40 7.17
C PHE A 295 -14.24 -6.41 6.14
N GLY A 296 -15.06 -6.87 5.19
CA GLY A 296 -15.66 -6.10 4.10
C GLY A 296 -15.99 -4.67 4.48
N LEU A 297 -15.14 -3.75 4.04
CA LEU A 297 -15.34 -2.32 4.31
C LEU A 297 -16.46 -1.83 3.38
N PRO A 298 -17.35 -0.96 3.84
CA PRO A 298 -18.43 -0.46 3.00
C PRO A 298 -17.88 0.25 1.77
N VAL A 299 -18.04 -0.38 0.61
CA VAL A 299 -17.66 0.16 -0.70
C VAL A 299 -18.83 0.96 -1.26
N ALA A 300 -18.56 2.20 -1.68
CA ALA A 300 -19.53 3.04 -2.35
C ALA A 300 -19.12 3.27 -3.80
N THR A 301 -19.97 2.82 -4.72
CA THR A 301 -19.77 3.03 -6.17
C THR A 301 -20.65 4.15 -6.65
N TYR A 302 -20.05 5.14 -7.31
CA TYR A 302 -20.72 6.28 -7.90
C TYR A 302 -20.54 6.25 -9.41
N ARG A 303 -21.60 6.56 -10.16
CA ARG A 303 -21.56 6.67 -11.62
C ARG A 303 -21.94 8.07 -12.03
N ILE A 304 -21.11 8.72 -12.84
CA ILE A 304 -21.32 10.10 -13.28
C ILE A 304 -21.22 10.17 -14.80
N GLU A 305 -22.09 10.94 -15.43
CA GLU A 305 -21.93 11.29 -16.85
C GLU A 305 -20.87 12.39 -16.98
N ILE A 306 -20.05 12.28 -18.02
CA ILE A 306 -19.04 13.27 -18.34
C ILE A 306 -19.74 14.48 -18.98
N PRO A 307 -19.53 15.71 -18.47
CA PRO A 307 -20.09 16.89 -19.10
C PRO A 307 -19.65 17.04 -20.56
N PRO A 308 -20.56 17.39 -21.50
CA PRO A 308 -20.25 17.48 -22.93
C PRO A 308 -19.20 18.55 -23.28
N ASP A 309 -18.99 19.50 -22.36
CA ASP A 309 -18.06 20.62 -22.42
C ASP A 309 -16.99 20.52 -21.33
N LEU A 310 -16.55 19.30 -21.00
CA LEU A 310 -15.45 19.03 -20.08
C LEU A 310 -14.18 19.83 -20.48
N VAL A 311 -13.68 20.63 -19.55
CA VAL A 311 -12.50 21.50 -19.72
C VAL A 311 -11.29 20.96 -18.98
N SER A 312 -11.48 20.32 -17.83
CA SER A 312 -10.36 19.76 -17.07
C SER A 312 -10.79 18.71 -16.06
N ILE A 313 -9.85 17.85 -15.69
CA ILE A 313 -10.00 16.84 -14.65
C ILE A 313 -9.04 17.18 -13.52
N THR A 314 -9.57 17.26 -12.30
CA THR A 314 -8.77 17.41 -11.08
C THR A 314 -8.77 16.10 -10.30
N VAL A 315 -7.58 15.58 -10.00
CA VAL A 315 -7.37 14.40 -9.16
C VAL A 315 -6.84 14.85 -7.80
N THR A 316 -7.51 14.43 -6.73
CA THR A 316 -7.05 14.69 -5.36
C THR A 316 -6.33 13.45 -4.83
N VAL A 317 -5.15 13.67 -4.27
CA VAL A 317 -4.23 12.61 -3.84
C VAL A 317 -3.80 12.89 -2.41
N ILE A 318 -3.89 11.89 -1.53
CA ILE A 318 -3.27 11.92 -0.20
C ILE A 318 -1.92 11.22 -0.26
N ARG A 319 -0.91 11.80 0.40
CA ARG A 319 0.37 11.13 0.64
C ARG A 319 0.37 10.48 2.02
N GLU A 320 0.54 9.17 2.03
CA GLU A 320 0.72 8.36 3.24
C GLU A 320 2.12 7.76 3.24
N LYS A 321 3.02 8.30 4.09
CA LYS A 321 4.44 7.95 4.08
C LYS A 321 5.06 8.16 2.67
N ASP A 322 5.47 7.08 2.02
CA ASP A 322 6.10 7.07 0.69
C ASP A 322 5.14 6.64 -0.42
N VAL A 323 3.87 6.40 -0.06
CA VAL A 323 2.81 5.98 -0.97
C VAL A 323 1.81 7.12 -1.14
N THR A 324 1.23 7.20 -2.33
CA THR A 324 0.10 8.10 -2.60
C THR A 324 -1.14 7.28 -2.87
N TRP A 325 -2.30 7.83 -2.52
CA TRP A 325 -3.61 7.28 -2.84
C TRP A 325 -4.50 8.36 -3.43
N VAL A 326 -5.25 8.01 -4.47
CA VAL A 326 -6.29 8.88 -5.01
C VAL A 326 -7.48 8.87 -4.05
N THR A 327 -8.00 10.03 -3.69
CA THR A 327 -9.14 10.18 -2.76
C THR A 327 -10.37 10.76 -3.42
N ALA A 328 -10.21 11.58 -4.47
CA ALA A 328 -11.32 12.18 -5.21
C ALA A 328 -10.99 12.49 -6.66
N LEU A 329 -12.05 12.58 -7.45
CA LEU A 329 -12.06 13.05 -8.83
C LEU A 329 -13.05 14.21 -8.96
N GLN A 330 -12.65 15.25 -9.68
CA GLN A 330 -13.51 16.38 -10.02
C GLN A 330 -13.43 16.69 -11.52
N LEU A 331 -14.60 16.79 -12.16
CA LEU A 331 -14.78 17.14 -13.56
C LEU A 331 -15.24 18.60 -13.63
N LEU A 332 -14.47 19.45 -14.30
CA LEU A 332 -14.81 20.85 -14.52
C LEU A 332 -15.38 21.04 -15.93
N SER A 333 -16.56 21.65 -16.00
CA SER A 333 -17.27 22.00 -17.22
C SER A 333 -17.23 23.52 -17.43
N ALA A 334 -17.34 23.97 -18.68
CA ALA A 334 -17.39 25.39 -19.01
C ALA A 334 -18.74 26.03 -18.64
N THR A 335 -19.83 25.27 -18.73
CA THR A 335 -21.21 25.78 -18.59
C THR A 335 -21.98 25.15 -17.44
N HIS A 336 -21.55 23.97 -16.96
CA HIS A 336 -22.20 23.23 -15.88
C HIS A 336 -21.41 23.28 -14.57
N PRO A 337 -22.08 23.09 -13.41
CA PRO A 337 -21.40 22.95 -12.13
C PRO A 337 -20.40 21.79 -12.14
N ALA A 338 -19.29 21.98 -11.42
CA ALA A 338 -18.28 20.94 -11.25
C ALA A 338 -18.88 19.67 -10.64
N VAL A 339 -18.65 18.52 -11.27
CA VAL A 339 -19.03 17.21 -10.70
C VAL A 339 -17.87 16.70 -9.89
N CYS A 340 -18.12 16.31 -8.64
CA CYS A 340 -17.07 15.87 -7.72
C CYS A 340 -17.47 14.57 -7.01
N VAL A 341 -16.53 13.63 -6.93
CA VAL A 341 -16.73 12.31 -6.32
C VAL A 341 -15.55 11.94 -5.45
N GLY A 342 -15.83 11.41 -4.26
CA GLY A 342 -14.81 10.95 -3.32
C GLY A 342 -14.60 11.94 -2.19
N TYR A 343 -13.40 11.99 -1.63
CA TYR A 343 -13.08 12.70 -0.39
C TYR A 343 -12.05 13.80 -0.64
N ILE A 344 -12.40 15.01 -0.21
CA ILE A 344 -11.57 16.20 -0.38
C ILE A 344 -11.32 16.84 0.98
N ALA A 345 -10.06 17.18 1.26
CA ALA A 345 -9.71 18.10 2.33
C ALA A 345 -8.67 19.11 1.83
N GLN A 346 -8.50 20.17 2.60
CA GLN A 346 -7.44 21.15 2.43
C GLN A 346 -6.39 20.90 3.52
N ALA A 347 -5.40 20.06 3.22
CA ALA A 347 -4.32 19.71 4.14
C ALA A 347 -2.99 19.64 3.39
N PRO A 348 -1.84 19.90 4.05
CA PRO A 348 -0.51 19.81 3.43
C PRO A 348 -0.19 18.44 2.80
N GLU A 349 -0.76 17.36 3.35
CA GLU A 349 -0.62 15.98 2.88
C GLU A 349 -1.46 15.69 1.63
N ILE A 350 -2.37 16.60 1.26
CA ILE A 350 -3.28 16.46 0.14
C ILE A 350 -2.80 17.34 -1.01
N GLN A 351 -2.74 16.74 -2.19
CA GLN A 351 -2.34 17.40 -3.43
C GLN A 351 -3.49 17.35 -4.41
N HIS A 352 -3.75 18.47 -5.06
CA HIS A 352 -4.73 18.59 -6.14
C HIS A 352 -3.99 18.79 -7.46
N TYR A 353 -4.18 17.85 -8.38
CA TYR A 353 -3.58 17.89 -9.71
C TYR A 353 -4.64 18.14 -10.75
N THR A 354 -4.54 19.23 -11.51
CA THR A 354 -5.49 19.58 -12.56
C THR A 354 -4.85 19.40 -13.94
N VAL A 355 -5.52 18.65 -14.80
CA VAL A 355 -5.15 18.47 -16.21
C VAL A 355 -6.19 19.14 -17.09
N ALA A 356 -5.78 20.16 -17.85
CA ALA A 356 -6.62 20.81 -18.84
C ALA A 356 -6.77 19.92 -20.08
N LEU A 357 -7.97 19.92 -20.65
CA LEU A 357 -8.35 19.21 -21.85
C LEU A 357 -8.78 20.24 -22.91
N PRO A 358 -8.27 20.15 -24.16
CA PRO A 358 -8.68 21.06 -25.22
C PRO A 358 -10.17 20.95 -25.60
N SER A 359 -10.74 19.75 -25.47
CA SER A 359 -12.17 19.48 -25.65
C SER A 359 -12.58 18.22 -24.89
N ALA A 360 -13.88 18.05 -24.60
CA ALA A 360 -14.40 16.82 -24.00
C ALA A 360 -14.10 15.58 -24.86
N SER A 361 -14.25 15.69 -26.18
CA SER A 361 -13.91 14.64 -27.16
C SER A 361 -12.42 14.30 -27.24
N SER A 362 -11.55 15.10 -26.61
CA SER A 362 -10.13 14.78 -26.52
C SER A 362 -9.85 13.75 -25.42
N PHE A 363 -10.74 13.56 -24.45
CA PHE A 363 -10.54 12.62 -23.34
C PHE A 363 -10.64 11.16 -23.81
N GLN A 364 -9.59 10.38 -23.57
CA GLN A 364 -9.49 8.97 -23.94
C GLN A 364 -9.41 8.02 -22.73
N GLY A 365 -9.58 8.55 -21.52
CA GLY A 365 -9.60 7.75 -20.30
C GLY A 365 -8.32 7.87 -19.48
N PHE A 366 -7.94 6.77 -18.81
CA PHE A 366 -6.85 6.78 -17.82
C PHE A 366 -5.84 5.63 -18.00
N GLU A 367 -4.57 5.95 -17.88
CA GLU A 367 -3.54 4.97 -17.48
C GLU A 367 -3.49 4.97 -15.94
N VAL A 368 -3.61 3.78 -15.34
CA VAL A 368 -3.86 3.62 -13.90
C VAL A 368 -2.70 2.88 -13.24
N ALA A 369 -2.21 3.42 -12.13
CA ALA A 369 -1.32 2.74 -11.22
C ALA A 369 -2.12 2.34 -9.97
N LEU A 370 -2.23 1.04 -9.71
CA LEU A 370 -2.98 0.49 -8.59
C LEU A 370 -2.18 -0.52 -7.76
N SER A 371 -2.55 -0.62 -6.50
CA SER A 371 -2.09 -1.63 -5.55
C SER A 371 -3.31 -2.34 -4.97
N SER A 372 -3.11 -3.36 -4.12
CA SER A 372 -4.24 -4.08 -3.52
C SER A 372 -5.13 -3.14 -2.69
N GLY A 373 -4.53 -2.13 -2.05
CA GLY A 373 -5.24 -1.13 -1.25
C GLY A 373 -5.96 -0.02 -2.03
N GLY A 374 -5.94 -0.03 -3.37
CA GLY A 374 -6.62 0.94 -4.23
C GLY A 374 -5.74 1.64 -5.26
N ILE A 375 -6.19 2.80 -5.73
CA ILE A 375 -5.54 3.54 -6.81
C ILE A 375 -4.47 4.47 -6.26
N ARG A 376 -3.24 4.33 -6.74
CA ARG A 376 -2.08 5.10 -6.27
C ARG A 376 -1.81 6.36 -7.05
N ALA A 377 -1.98 6.29 -8.36
CA ALA A 377 -1.76 7.41 -9.27
C ALA A 377 -2.54 7.20 -10.57
N LEU A 378 -2.82 8.31 -11.26
CA LEU A 378 -3.50 8.32 -12.55
C LEU A 378 -2.70 9.12 -13.58
N ARG A 379 -2.86 8.78 -14.84
CA ARG A 379 -2.54 9.66 -15.97
C ARG A 379 -3.78 9.85 -16.81
N VAL A 380 -4.06 11.09 -17.15
CA VAL A 380 -5.14 11.43 -18.07
C VAL A 380 -4.63 11.21 -19.49
N CYS A 381 -5.34 10.40 -20.26
CA CYS A 381 -5.07 10.17 -21.67
C CYS A 381 -5.89 11.15 -22.50
N SER A 382 -5.22 11.96 -23.33
CA SER A 382 -5.88 12.81 -24.31
C SER A 382 -5.42 12.47 -25.73
N ARG A 383 -6.38 12.43 -26.66
CA ARG A 383 -6.13 12.27 -28.10
C ARG A 383 -5.26 13.39 -28.66
N SER A 384 -5.34 14.58 -28.07
CA SER A 384 -4.68 15.79 -28.56
C SER A 384 -3.30 16.03 -27.96
N THR A 385 -3.15 15.80 -26.65
CA THR A 385 -1.91 16.09 -25.91
C THR A 385 -1.13 14.84 -25.48
N GLY A 386 -1.68 13.65 -25.72
CA GLY A 386 -1.11 12.39 -25.25
C GLY A 386 -1.34 12.17 -23.75
N LEU A 387 -0.38 11.50 -23.10
CA LEU A 387 -0.42 11.19 -21.67
C LEU A 387 0.00 12.39 -20.83
N SER A 388 -0.76 12.70 -19.78
CA SER A 388 -0.31 13.64 -18.75
C SER A 388 0.87 13.09 -17.95
N SER A 389 1.49 13.93 -17.11
CA SER A 389 2.32 13.44 -16.00
C SER A 389 1.48 12.59 -15.04
N TRP A 390 2.13 11.73 -14.25
CA TRP A 390 1.46 11.02 -13.18
C TRP A 390 0.88 12.01 -12.15
N LEU A 391 -0.40 11.82 -11.82
CA LEU A 391 -1.14 12.53 -10.80
C LEU A 391 -1.10 11.63 -9.55
N GLY A 392 -0.15 11.91 -8.65
CA GLY A 392 0.30 10.99 -7.60
C GLY A 392 1.61 10.29 -7.96
N ASN A 393 2.04 9.35 -7.12
CA ASN A 393 3.32 8.65 -7.24
C ASN A 393 3.15 7.13 -7.43
N PRO A 394 3.40 6.60 -8.64
CA PRO A 394 3.38 5.16 -8.92
C PRO A 394 4.66 4.44 -8.47
N ILE A 395 5.72 5.17 -8.11
CA ILE A 395 7.03 4.65 -7.70
C ILE A 395 7.19 4.78 -6.18
N ASP A 396 7.96 3.90 -5.54
CA ASP A 396 8.34 4.03 -4.14
C ASP A 396 9.67 4.80 -4.02
N ALA A 397 9.70 5.91 -3.27
CA ALA A 397 10.88 6.78 -3.15
C ALA A 397 12.05 6.16 -2.36
N ARG A 398 11.86 4.96 -1.77
CA ARG A 398 12.87 4.27 -0.95
C ARG A 398 14.01 3.62 -1.75
N VAL A 399 13.91 3.54 -3.08
CA VAL A 399 14.99 2.99 -3.91
C VAL A 399 15.98 4.10 -4.23
N ALA A 400 17.24 3.89 -3.86
CA ALA A 400 18.32 4.86 -4.07
C ALA A 400 18.34 5.35 -5.54
N PRO A 401 18.64 6.65 -5.80
CA PRO A 401 18.57 7.27 -7.15
C PRO A 401 19.43 6.62 -8.25
N GLN A 402 20.26 5.64 -7.90
CA GLN A 402 21.22 4.98 -8.79
C GLN A 402 20.75 3.61 -9.31
N LEU A 403 19.58 3.15 -8.86
CA LEU A 403 18.91 1.96 -9.39
C LEU A 403 17.68 2.42 -10.19
N GLU A 404 17.42 1.76 -11.32
CA GLU A 404 16.21 1.97 -12.15
C GLU A 404 14.95 2.06 -11.26
N PRO A 405 14.00 2.97 -11.54
CA PRO A 405 12.80 3.15 -10.72
C PRO A 405 11.99 1.85 -10.67
N VAL A 406 11.98 1.21 -9.50
CA VAL A 406 11.16 0.02 -9.27
C VAL A 406 9.73 0.47 -8.98
N TYR A 407 8.87 0.36 -10.00
CA TYR A 407 7.43 0.52 -9.84
C TYR A 407 6.91 -0.59 -8.92
N ARG A 408 6.28 -0.20 -7.81
CA ARG A 408 5.58 -1.13 -6.88
C ARG A 408 4.07 -1.15 -7.07
N ALA A 409 3.53 -0.21 -7.84
CA ALA A 409 2.16 -0.25 -8.31
C ALA A 409 2.10 -1.11 -9.57
N CYS A 410 1.01 -1.84 -9.73
CA CYS A 410 0.72 -2.49 -10.99
C CYS A 410 0.12 -1.46 -11.95
N LEU A 411 0.49 -1.53 -13.22
CA LEU A 411 0.09 -0.58 -14.25
C LEU A 411 -0.88 -1.22 -15.24
N THR A 412 -1.88 -0.46 -15.67
CA THR A 412 -2.83 -0.89 -16.70
C THR A 412 -3.33 0.27 -17.54
N ARG A 413 -3.65 -0.02 -18.80
CA ARG A 413 -4.30 0.90 -19.76
C ARG A 413 -5.68 0.40 -20.14
N ARG A 414 -6.28 -0.48 -19.32
CA ARG A 414 -7.64 -0.99 -19.51
C ARG A 414 -8.68 0.11 -19.63
N LEU A 415 -8.45 1.24 -18.96
CA LEU A 415 -9.34 2.41 -19.02
C LEU A 415 -8.96 3.40 -20.13
N VAL A 416 -8.17 3.00 -21.12
CA VAL A 416 -7.86 3.82 -22.30
C VAL A 416 -8.67 3.32 -23.47
N SER A 417 -9.49 4.19 -24.05
CA SER A 417 -10.39 3.86 -25.15
C SER A 417 -10.09 4.70 -26.40
N THR A 418 -10.31 4.10 -27.57
CA THR A 418 -10.30 4.84 -28.84
C THR A 418 -11.65 5.47 -29.15
N GLY A 419 -12.74 4.91 -28.63
CA GLY A 419 -14.08 5.46 -28.70
C GLY A 419 -14.30 6.60 -27.70
N ASP A 420 -15.47 7.23 -27.79
CA ASP A 420 -15.85 8.29 -26.85
C ASP A 420 -16.22 7.69 -25.49
N ILE A 421 -15.85 8.38 -24.42
CA ILE A 421 -16.17 8.01 -23.04
C ILE A 421 -17.23 8.96 -22.54
N ASP A 422 -18.38 8.40 -22.18
CA ASP A 422 -19.58 9.16 -21.84
C ASP A 422 -19.80 9.26 -20.33
N ALA A 423 -19.25 8.31 -19.56
CA ALA A 423 -19.45 8.22 -18.14
C ALA A 423 -18.22 7.69 -17.39
N LEU A 424 -18.12 8.01 -16.11
CA LEU A 424 -17.14 7.47 -15.18
C LEU A 424 -17.82 6.73 -14.04
N GLN A 425 -17.22 5.62 -13.62
CA GLN A 425 -17.53 4.94 -12.37
C GLN A 425 -16.38 5.19 -11.40
N VAL A 426 -16.68 5.56 -10.16
CA VAL A 426 -15.69 5.76 -9.09
C VAL A 426 -16.14 4.95 -7.90
N THR A 427 -15.31 4.00 -7.51
CA THR A 427 -15.53 3.12 -6.38
C THR A 427 -14.63 3.57 -5.24
N CYS A 428 -15.25 4.04 -4.17
CA CYS A 428 -14.55 4.50 -2.97
C CYS A 428 -14.73 3.50 -1.85
N ASN A 429 -13.64 3.20 -1.16
CA ASN A 429 -13.68 2.58 0.15
C ASN A 429 -13.24 3.64 1.15
N MET A 430 -14.23 4.15 1.90
CA MET A 430 -14.04 5.29 2.79
C MET A 430 -13.34 6.42 2.01
N TYR A 431 -12.23 6.97 2.50
CA TYR A 431 -11.56 8.11 1.86
C TYR A 431 -10.71 7.78 0.62
N ARG A 432 -10.48 6.49 0.30
CA ARG A 432 -9.65 6.10 -0.86
C ARG A 432 -10.52 5.70 -2.05
N VAL A 433 -10.10 6.10 -3.24
CA VAL A 433 -10.61 5.54 -4.49
C VAL A 433 -9.93 4.19 -4.71
N VAL A 434 -10.72 3.12 -4.59
CA VAL A 434 -10.25 1.75 -4.76
C VAL A 434 -10.54 1.19 -6.14
N GLY A 435 -11.42 1.81 -6.91
CA GLY A 435 -11.68 1.45 -8.30
C GLY A 435 -12.16 2.60 -9.15
N ILE A 436 -11.88 2.54 -10.45
CA ILE A 436 -12.39 3.47 -11.45
C ILE A 436 -12.86 2.64 -12.65
N GLY A 437 -13.91 3.11 -13.30
CA GLY A 437 -14.38 2.59 -14.56
C GLY A 437 -14.70 3.70 -15.57
N ILE A 438 -14.71 3.31 -16.83
CA ILE A 438 -15.19 4.13 -17.95
C ILE A 438 -16.45 3.48 -18.52
N GLY A 439 -17.45 4.30 -18.83
CA GLY A 439 -18.70 3.91 -19.46
C GLY A 439 -18.78 4.44 -20.88
N GLN A 440 -19.10 3.56 -21.83
CA GLN A 440 -19.26 3.89 -23.24
C GLN A 440 -20.61 3.40 -23.74
N ARG A 441 -21.28 4.16 -24.61
CA ARG A 441 -22.54 3.71 -25.23
C ARG A 441 -22.33 2.67 -26.31
N ASP A 442 -21.26 2.81 -27.10
CA ASP A 442 -20.88 1.86 -28.15
C ASP A 442 -19.55 1.17 -27.79
N SER A 443 -19.57 -0.17 -27.65
CA SER A 443 -18.35 -0.96 -27.42
C SER A 443 -17.92 -1.69 -28.69
N SER A 444 -16.81 -1.25 -29.28
CA SER A 444 -16.18 -1.95 -30.43
C SER A 444 -14.69 -2.12 -30.19
N HIS A 445 -14.33 -2.75 -29.07
CA HIS A 445 -12.93 -2.96 -28.73
C HIS A 445 -12.52 -4.41 -28.89
N ARG A 446 -11.49 -4.60 -29.73
CA ARG A 446 -10.67 -5.81 -29.74
C ARG A 446 -9.82 -5.80 -28.47
N VAL A 447 -9.82 -6.90 -27.73
CA VAL A 447 -9.08 -7.04 -26.47
C VAL A 447 -7.58 -7.13 -26.77
N ASP A 448 -6.83 -6.06 -26.49
CA ASP A 448 -5.37 -6.11 -26.43
C ASP A 448 -4.95 -6.50 -25.01
N PHE A 449 -4.54 -7.75 -24.83
CA PHE A 449 -4.14 -8.30 -23.52
C PHE A 449 -3.02 -7.47 -22.87
N ARG A 450 -2.06 -6.98 -23.66
CA ARG A 450 -0.95 -6.15 -23.15
C ARG A 450 -1.48 -4.85 -22.54
N GLN A 451 -2.47 -4.21 -23.15
CA GLN A 451 -3.01 -2.93 -22.66
C GLN A 451 -4.01 -3.13 -21.50
N GLN A 452 -4.79 -4.20 -21.54
CA GLN A 452 -5.88 -4.41 -20.58
C GLN A 452 -5.48 -5.15 -19.32
N ALA A 453 -4.44 -5.98 -19.35
CA ALA A 453 -4.01 -6.67 -18.15
C ALA A 453 -3.34 -5.72 -17.15
N LEU A 454 -3.23 -6.20 -15.92
CA LEU A 454 -2.63 -5.45 -14.81
C LEU A 454 -1.19 -5.91 -14.61
N TRP A 455 -0.20 -5.13 -15.03
CA TRP A 455 1.19 -5.58 -15.09
C TRP A 455 2.06 -5.04 -13.96
N HIS A 456 2.96 -5.87 -13.45
CA HIS A 456 4.02 -5.47 -12.54
C HIS A 456 5.40 -5.95 -13.03
N PRO A 457 6.45 -5.10 -12.99
CA PRO A 457 6.44 -3.73 -12.47
C PRO A 457 5.89 -2.70 -13.48
N CYS A 458 5.94 -3.00 -14.77
CA CYS A 458 5.46 -2.11 -15.83
C CYS A 458 4.78 -2.88 -16.95
N VAL A 459 4.15 -2.21 -17.92
CA VAL A 459 3.58 -2.88 -19.09
C VAL A 459 4.73 -3.41 -19.97
N PRO A 460 4.74 -4.71 -20.36
CA PRO A 460 5.76 -5.26 -21.25
C PRO A 460 5.88 -4.48 -22.56
N ALA A 461 7.10 -4.35 -23.09
CA ALA A 461 7.36 -3.64 -24.34
C ALA A 461 6.62 -4.27 -25.54
N SER A 462 6.25 -3.46 -26.52
CA SER A 462 5.55 -3.92 -27.74
C SER A 462 6.41 -4.82 -28.63
N SER A 463 7.74 -4.77 -28.48
CA SER A 463 8.68 -5.63 -29.19
C SER A 463 8.71 -7.08 -28.68
N LEU A 464 8.14 -7.36 -27.50
CA LEU A 464 8.13 -8.68 -26.88
C LEU A 464 6.85 -9.43 -27.24
N SER A 465 6.95 -10.71 -27.61
CA SER A 465 5.79 -11.58 -27.77
C SER A 465 5.34 -12.13 -26.42
N LEU A 466 4.09 -11.87 -26.04
CA LEU A 466 3.50 -12.40 -24.79
C LEU A 466 2.95 -13.82 -24.97
N ASN A 467 2.79 -14.29 -26.21
CA ASN A 467 2.29 -15.64 -26.50
C ASN A 467 0.96 -15.93 -25.80
N GLU A 468 0.11 -14.91 -25.75
CA GLU A 468 -1.13 -14.85 -25.00
C GLU A 468 -2.17 -15.88 -25.46
N ASP A 469 -2.13 -16.33 -26.71
CA ASP A 469 -3.05 -17.35 -27.25
C ASP A 469 -2.96 -18.70 -26.50
N SER A 470 -1.83 -18.98 -25.84
CA SER A 470 -1.62 -20.18 -25.01
C SER A 470 -1.83 -19.93 -23.52
N PHE A 471 -2.26 -18.72 -23.13
CA PHE A 471 -2.50 -18.35 -21.74
C PHE A 471 -4.00 -18.52 -21.42
N GLU A 472 -4.38 -19.69 -20.93
CA GLU A 472 -5.78 -20.05 -20.64
C GLU A 472 -6.43 -19.15 -19.57
N ALA A 473 -5.61 -18.48 -18.75
CA ALA A 473 -6.05 -17.63 -17.65
C ALA A 473 -6.36 -16.17 -18.04
N ILE A 474 -6.43 -15.83 -19.34
CA ILE A 474 -6.82 -14.48 -19.79
C ILE A 474 -8.13 -14.01 -19.15
N PRO A 475 -9.23 -14.79 -19.12
CA PRO A 475 -10.49 -14.30 -18.55
C PRO A 475 -10.37 -13.91 -17.07
N ALA A 476 -9.57 -14.66 -16.30
CA ALA A 476 -9.29 -14.35 -14.90
C ALA A 476 -8.36 -13.12 -14.77
N ALA A 477 -7.30 -13.02 -15.58
CA ALA A 477 -6.38 -11.89 -15.56
C ALA A 477 -7.04 -10.56 -16.00
N LEU A 478 -8.04 -10.63 -16.87
CA LEU A 478 -8.82 -9.48 -17.34
C LEU A 478 -10.12 -9.27 -16.56
N GLY A 479 -10.45 -10.19 -15.66
CA GLY A 479 -11.65 -10.15 -14.84
C GLY A 479 -11.72 -8.93 -13.91
N PRO A 480 -12.88 -8.72 -13.27
CA PRO A 480 -13.02 -7.72 -12.23
C PRO A 480 -12.12 -8.07 -11.03
N GLY A 481 -11.51 -7.06 -10.40
CA GLY A 481 -10.67 -7.22 -9.20
C GLY A 481 -9.17 -7.04 -9.45
N TYR A 482 -8.38 -7.39 -8.44
CA TYR A 482 -6.93 -7.18 -8.41
C TYR A 482 -6.16 -8.45 -8.80
N HIS A 483 -5.87 -8.60 -10.09
CA HIS A 483 -5.16 -9.74 -10.67
C HIS A 483 -3.84 -9.32 -11.33
N PRO A 484 -2.80 -8.97 -10.55
CA PRO A 484 -1.54 -8.49 -11.11
C PRO A 484 -0.72 -9.62 -11.76
N LEU A 485 -0.34 -9.42 -13.02
CA LEU A 485 0.64 -10.21 -13.76
C LEU A 485 2.04 -9.66 -13.48
N TYR A 486 2.81 -10.43 -12.73
CA TYR A 486 4.22 -10.17 -12.50
C TYR A 486 5.03 -10.74 -13.64
N TRP A 487 6.03 -10.02 -14.13
CA TRP A 487 6.89 -10.52 -15.19
C TRP A 487 8.36 -10.14 -15.03
N VAL A 488 9.23 -10.92 -15.69
CA VAL A 488 10.69 -10.76 -15.72
C VAL A 488 11.24 -11.21 -17.07
N LEU A 489 12.33 -10.57 -17.51
CA LEU A 489 13.19 -11.03 -18.60
C LEU A 489 14.50 -11.60 -18.07
N PHE A 490 14.62 -12.92 -17.96
CA PHE A 490 15.89 -13.57 -17.64
C PHE A 490 16.85 -13.66 -18.85
N GLY A 491 16.33 -13.46 -20.06
CA GLY A 491 17.14 -13.37 -21.28
C GLY A 491 17.55 -11.93 -21.61
N GLY A 492 17.00 -10.93 -20.93
CA GLY A 492 16.99 -9.55 -21.41
C GLY A 492 16.06 -9.37 -22.63
N PRO A 493 15.85 -8.12 -23.08
CA PRO A 493 14.91 -7.81 -24.18
C PRO A 493 15.25 -8.52 -25.49
N ASP A 494 16.54 -8.63 -25.83
CA ASP A 494 17.00 -9.27 -27.08
C ASP A 494 17.64 -10.66 -26.86
N GLY A 495 17.45 -11.27 -25.69
CA GLY A 495 18.04 -12.58 -25.37
C GLY A 495 19.55 -12.58 -25.08
N HIS A 496 20.21 -11.42 -25.01
CA HIS A 496 21.66 -11.33 -24.78
C HIS A 496 22.12 -11.98 -23.46
N ALA A 497 21.29 -11.91 -22.41
CA ALA A 497 21.62 -12.42 -21.08
C ALA A 497 21.48 -13.95 -20.97
N LEU A 498 20.89 -14.62 -21.98
CA LEU A 498 20.76 -16.08 -22.00
C LEU A 498 22.12 -16.79 -21.94
N ARG A 499 23.18 -16.17 -22.47
CA ARG A 499 24.54 -16.70 -22.46
C ARG A 499 25.18 -16.69 -21.07
N GLU A 500 24.62 -15.94 -20.14
CA GLU A 500 25.12 -15.82 -18.78
C GLU A 500 24.26 -16.60 -17.78
N LEU A 501 23.08 -17.08 -18.17
CA LEU A 501 22.15 -17.81 -17.30
C LEU A 501 22.75 -19.16 -16.87
N THR A 502 22.95 -19.35 -15.56
CA THR A 502 23.58 -20.55 -14.99
C THR A 502 22.60 -21.45 -14.23
N SER A 503 21.54 -20.88 -13.67
CA SER A 503 20.49 -21.66 -13.03
C SER A 503 19.24 -20.82 -12.78
N LEU A 504 18.14 -21.52 -12.52
CA LEU A 504 16.94 -20.98 -11.91
C LEU A 504 16.57 -21.84 -10.71
N SER A 505 15.95 -21.24 -9.70
CA SER A 505 15.48 -21.97 -8.53
C SER A 505 14.00 -21.75 -8.28
N PHE A 506 13.38 -22.70 -7.60
CA PHE A 506 11.99 -22.61 -7.20
C PHE A 506 11.93 -22.64 -5.68
N MET A 507 11.33 -21.59 -5.13
CA MET A 507 10.97 -21.54 -3.73
C MET A 507 9.47 -21.79 -3.63
N LEU A 508 9.05 -22.60 -2.67
CA LEU A 508 7.62 -22.82 -2.41
C LEU A 508 6.91 -21.49 -2.09
N SER A 509 7.64 -20.47 -1.63
CA SER A 509 7.12 -19.17 -1.20
C SER A 509 6.68 -18.16 -2.30
N SER A 510 6.35 -18.59 -3.52
CA SER A 510 5.86 -17.73 -4.64
C SER A 510 6.94 -16.86 -5.31
N GLN A 511 8.15 -17.43 -5.47
CA GLN A 511 9.31 -16.74 -6.05
C GLN A 511 10.12 -17.68 -6.96
N ILE A 512 10.62 -17.14 -8.08
CA ILE A 512 11.55 -17.83 -9.00
C ILE A 512 12.79 -16.95 -9.26
N PRO A 513 13.91 -17.19 -8.53
CA PRO A 513 15.17 -16.50 -8.79
C PRO A 513 15.96 -17.09 -9.97
N PHE A 514 16.66 -16.22 -10.72
CA PHE A 514 17.54 -16.54 -11.84
C PHE A 514 18.98 -16.09 -11.56
N TYR A 515 19.95 -16.99 -11.75
CA TYR A 515 21.37 -16.80 -11.41
C TYR A 515 22.24 -16.75 -12.66
N TYR A 516 23.28 -15.93 -12.61
CA TYR A 516 24.14 -15.63 -13.75
C TYR A 516 25.61 -15.92 -13.42
N LEU A 517 26.40 -16.07 -14.47
CA LEU A 517 27.83 -16.35 -14.34
C LEU A 517 28.52 -15.23 -13.54
N HIS A 518 29.39 -15.62 -12.62
CA HIS A 518 30.14 -14.71 -11.74
C HIS A 518 29.31 -13.91 -10.72
N GLU A 519 28.04 -14.27 -10.51
CA GLU A 519 27.18 -13.61 -9.52
C GLU A 519 26.82 -14.55 -8.36
N PRO A 520 27.10 -14.16 -7.10
CA PRO A 520 26.78 -14.98 -5.93
C PRO A 520 25.30 -14.94 -5.53
N CYS A 521 24.54 -14.01 -6.10
CA CYS A 521 23.12 -13.76 -5.82
C CYS A 521 22.32 -13.79 -7.13
N PRO A 522 21.00 -14.04 -7.08
CA PRO A 522 20.17 -13.96 -8.28
C PRO A 522 20.18 -12.53 -8.83
N ARG A 523 20.35 -12.39 -10.15
CA ARG A 523 20.29 -11.09 -10.84
C ARG A 523 18.85 -10.60 -10.98
N VAL A 524 17.95 -11.54 -11.27
CA VAL A 524 16.53 -11.25 -11.50
C VAL A 524 15.68 -12.31 -10.80
N GLU A 525 14.51 -11.90 -10.34
CA GLU A 525 13.59 -12.76 -9.62
C GLU A 525 12.14 -12.48 -10.06
N LEU A 526 11.40 -13.53 -10.41
CA LEU A 526 9.95 -13.44 -10.57
C LEU A 526 9.32 -13.56 -9.18
N LEU A 527 8.88 -12.45 -8.61
CA LEU A 527 8.08 -12.42 -7.39
C LEU A 527 6.61 -12.38 -7.79
N PHE A 528 5.79 -13.33 -7.35
CA PHE A 528 4.36 -13.39 -7.68
C PHE A 528 3.50 -13.67 -6.45
N GLY A 529 2.33 -13.07 -6.35
CA GLY A 529 1.45 -13.17 -5.18
C GLY A 529 0.82 -11.83 -4.77
N TYR A 530 0.15 -11.79 -3.62
CA TYR A 530 -0.45 -10.56 -3.08
C TYR A 530 0.65 -9.65 -2.52
N GLU A 531 0.74 -8.45 -3.09
CA GLU A 531 1.71 -7.36 -2.86
C GLU A 531 3.15 -7.77 -2.49
N PRO A 532 4.17 -7.22 -3.17
CA PRO A 532 5.52 -7.26 -2.61
C PRO A 532 5.47 -6.48 -1.31
N VAL A 533 5.38 -7.20 -0.18
CA VAL A 533 5.37 -6.64 1.17
C VAL A 533 6.46 -5.59 1.22
N SER A 534 6.09 -4.39 1.64
CA SER A 534 7.02 -3.32 1.95
C SER A 534 7.94 -3.76 3.07
N SER A 535 8.99 -4.52 2.74
CA SER A 535 10.12 -4.89 3.59
C SER A 535 11.09 -5.87 2.91
N LEU A 536 11.70 -5.48 1.77
CA LEU A 536 12.99 -6.06 1.36
C LEU A 536 14.20 -5.27 1.90
N GLY A 537 13.95 -4.38 2.88
CA GLY A 537 14.94 -3.78 3.78
C GLY A 537 14.58 -3.91 5.27
N ASP A 538 13.33 -4.26 5.59
CA ASP A 538 12.77 -4.23 6.96
C ASP A 538 12.15 -5.59 7.35
N LEU A 539 12.73 -6.70 6.90
CA LEU A 539 12.69 -7.87 7.76
C LEU A 539 13.74 -7.57 8.83
N PRO A 540 13.41 -7.40 10.13
CA PRO A 540 14.36 -7.88 11.12
C PRO A 540 14.71 -9.27 10.64
N GLN A 541 16.00 -9.59 10.55
CA GLN A 541 16.43 -10.97 10.35
C GLN A 541 15.43 -11.85 11.09
N THR A 542 14.54 -12.53 10.37
CA THR A 542 13.51 -13.39 10.97
C THR A 542 14.25 -14.64 11.37
N ARG A 543 15.14 -14.45 12.35
CA ARG A 543 15.76 -15.44 13.20
C ARG A 543 14.99 -15.53 14.51
N GLU A 544 14.00 -14.66 14.75
CA GLU A 544 13.20 -14.67 15.95
C GLU A 544 11.71 -14.48 15.59
N ARG A 545 10.90 -15.49 15.87
CA ARG A 545 9.45 -15.65 15.62
C ARG A 545 9.01 -16.35 14.33
N ARG A 546 9.84 -17.25 13.79
CA ARG A 546 9.28 -18.57 13.46
C ARG A 546 8.84 -19.21 14.76
N SER A 547 7.67 -19.86 14.75
CA SER A 547 7.31 -20.79 15.82
C SER A 547 8.52 -21.69 16.06
N ARG A 548 8.90 -21.95 17.32
CA ARG A 548 10.00 -22.89 17.66
C ARG A 548 9.80 -24.32 17.10
N LEU A 549 8.70 -24.57 16.39
CA LEU A 549 8.39 -25.79 15.63
C LEU A 549 8.69 -25.70 14.12
N ALA A 550 8.97 -24.52 13.56
CA ALA A 550 9.18 -24.29 12.12
C ALA A 550 10.64 -23.96 11.73
N ASP A 551 11.55 -23.86 12.69
CA ASP A 551 12.98 -23.61 12.44
C ASP A 551 13.77 -24.85 12.01
N ASP A 552 13.17 -26.06 12.08
CA ASP A 552 13.85 -27.32 11.77
C ASP A 552 13.66 -27.83 10.34
N LEU A 553 12.93 -27.12 9.47
CA LEU A 553 12.73 -27.53 8.07
C LEU A 553 13.07 -26.39 7.10
N PRO A 554 14.24 -26.41 6.43
CA PRO A 554 14.51 -25.49 5.33
C PRO A 554 13.48 -25.69 4.23
N ASP A 555 12.92 -24.59 3.72
CA ASP A 555 12.08 -24.62 2.52
C ASP A 555 12.85 -25.36 1.41
N PRO A 556 12.31 -26.43 0.81
CA PRO A 556 13.04 -27.21 -0.17
C PRO A 556 13.29 -26.36 -1.42
N LYS A 557 14.53 -25.86 -1.55
CA LYS A 557 15.01 -25.13 -2.72
C LYS A 557 15.34 -26.10 -3.84
N TYR A 558 14.51 -26.16 -4.88
CA TYR A 558 14.83 -26.92 -6.08
C TYR A 558 15.64 -26.03 -7.03
N VAL A 559 16.85 -26.46 -7.41
CA VAL A 559 17.73 -25.70 -8.32
C VAL A 559 17.87 -26.45 -9.64
N PHE A 560 17.49 -25.81 -10.74
CA PHE A 560 17.69 -26.31 -12.09
C PHE A 560 18.86 -25.56 -12.74
N ARG A 561 20.00 -26.24 -12.92
CA ARG A 561 21.18 -25.67 -13.58
C ARG A 561 20.98 -25.61 -15.08
N ILE A 562 21.42 -24.53 -15.72
CA ILE A 562 21.37 -24.29 -17.17
C ILE A 562 22.77 -23.86 -17.62
N ASP A 563 23.30 -24.48 -18.68
CA ASP A 563 24.60 -24.09 -19.25
C ASP A 563 24.43 -23.00 -20.32
N GLY A 564 24.01 -21.81 -19.89
CA GLY A 564 23.88 -20.63 -20.76
C GLY A 564 25.15 -20.32 -21.57
N PRO A 565 26.37 -20.33 -20.96
CA PRO A 565 27.62 -20.10 -21.68
C PRO A 565 27.87 -21.13 -22.79
N GLY A 566 27.49 -22.40 -22.58
CA GLY A 566 27.54 -23.45 -23.59
C GLY A 566 26.38 -23.42 -24.59
N GLY A 567 25.49 -22.42 -24.55
CA GLY A 567 24.36 -22.26 -25.47
C GLY A 567 23.12 -23.07 -25.12
N GLU A 568 23.04 -23.60 -23.90
CA GLU A 568 21.79 -24.19 -23.40
C GLU A 568 20.78 -23.10 -23.06
N ARG A 569 19.53 -23.30 -23.47
CA ARG A 569 18.43 -22.37 -23.23
C ARG A 569 17.12 -23.10 -23.03
N ILE A 570 16.21 -22.46 -22.33
CA ILE A 570 14.82 -22.92 -22.19
C ILE A 570 14.16 -22.89 -23.57
N ASP A 571 13.58 -24.00 -24.00
CA ASP A 571 13.01 -24.16 -25.34
C ASP A 571 11.50 -24.48 -25.34
N ALA A 572 10.99 -25.02 -24.23
CA ALA A 572 9.56 -25.23 -24.05
C ALA A 572 9.15 -25.20 -22.58
N VAL A 573 7.93 -24.75 -22.37
CA VAL A 573 7.23 -24.80 -21.08
C VAL A 573 5.91 -25.54 -21.29
N TYR A 574 5.59 -26.43 -20.37
CA TYR A 574 4.35 -27.19 -20.35
C TYR A 574 3.63 -26.92 -19.04
N VAL A 575 2.33 -26.71 -19.13
CA VAL A 575 1.42 -26.59 -17.98
C VAL A 575 0.49 -27.80 -18.02
N ALA A 576 0.29 -28.47 -16.90
CA ALA A 576 -0.63 -29.59 -16.81
C ALA A 576 -1.78 -29.29 -15.86
N GLU A 577 -2.98 -29.67 -16.28
CA GLU A 577 -4.17 -29.70 -15.44
C GLU A 577 -4.56 -31.15 -15.11
N MET A 578 -5.12 -31.37 -13.92
CA MET A 578 -5.74 -32.65 -13.57
C MET A 578 -7.11 -32.79 -14.25
N ALA A 579 -7.37 -33.93 -14.90
CA ALA A 579 -8.65 -34.18 -15.56
C ALA A 579 -9.84 -34.15 -14.56
N GLU A 580 -10.93 -33.47 -14.93
CA GLU A 580 -12.13 -33.20 -14.12
C GLU A 580 -12.75 -34.45 -13.44
N GLY A 581 -12.52 -35.65 -13.97
CA GLY A 581 -13.06 -36.92 -13.47
C GLY A 581 -12.52 -37.38 -12.11
N ASN A 582 -11.35 -36.90 -11.66
CA ASN A 582 -10.75 -37.29 -10.38
C ASN A 582 -11.18 -36.40 -9.19
N ASN A 583 -11.88 -35.29 -9.43
CA ASN A 583 -12.35 -34.40 -8.36
C ASN A 583 -13.43 -35.04 -7.46
N ARG A 584 -14.25 -35.96 -7.99
CA ARG A 584 -15.34 -36.59 -7.21
C ARG A 584 -14.84 -37.48 -6.07
N ARG A 585 -13.72 -38.19 -6.24
CA ARG A 585 -13.15 -39.04 -5.18
C ARG A 585 -12.69 -38.25 -3.95
N TYR A 586 -12.44 -36.96 -4.09
CA TYR A 586 -11.98 -36.11 -2.98
C TYR A 586 -13.12 -35.35 -2.28
N ALA A 587 -14.23 -35.06 -2.99
CA ALA A 587 -15.44 -34.50 -2.39
C ALA A 587 -16.15 -35.49 -1.44
N ASP A 588 -16.07 -36.80 -1.71
CA ASP A 588 -16.76 -37.82 -0.93
C ASP A 588 -16.03 -38.22 0.38
N VAL A 589 -14.72 -37.95 0.49
CA VAL A 589 -13.92 -38.31 1.68
C VAL A 589 -13.95 -37.21 2.75
N TRP A 590 -14.19 -35.96 2.37
CA TRP A 590 -14.20 -34.81 3.27
C TRP A 590 -15.57 -34.13 3.20
N GLY A 591 -16.53 -34.72 3.92
CA GLY A 591 -17.93 -34.28 3.93
C GLY A 591 -18.14 -32.80 4.30
N PRO A 592 -19.36 -32.27 4.11
CA PRO A 592 -19.63 -30.83 4.06
C PRO A 592 -19.59 -30.10 5.41
N ARG A 593 -19.09 -30.70 6.50
CA ARG A 593 -19.10 -30.09 7.84
C ARG A 593 -17.86 -30.45 8.65
N ARG A 594 -17.15 -29.39 9.11
CA ARG A 594 -15.95 -29.33 10.00
C ARG A 594 -14.62 -29.10 9.28
N TYR A 595 -14.37 -27.85 8.87
CA TYR A 595 -13.02 -27.34 8.60
C TYR A 595 -12.56 -26.51 9.79
N MET A 596 -11.94 -27.17 10.77
CA MET A 596 -11.23 -26.50 11.85
C MET A 596 -10.02 -27.37 12.20
N VAL A 597 -8.84 -26.73 12.20
CA VAL A 597 -7.55 -27.25 12.67
C VAL A 597 -6.80 -28.17 11.69
N CYS A 598 -5.94 -27.58 10.86
CA CYS A 598 -4.60 -28.12 10.58
C CYS A 598 -3.66 -27.01 10.08
N HIS A 599 -2.99 -26.36 11.02
CA HIS A 599 -1.97 -25.31 10.86
C HIS A 599 -0.66 -25.79 10.18
N TYR A 600 -0.61 -27.02 9.66
CA TYR A 600 0.58 -27.67 9.08
C TYR A 600 0.51 -27.97 7.58
N MET A 601 -0.62 -27.69 6.90
CA MET A 601 -0.71 -27.82 5.44
C MET A 601 -0.29 -26.55 4.67
N LEU A 602 0.08 -25.48 5.40
CA LEU A 602 0.51 -24.17 4.85
C LEU A 602 1.95 -24.16 4.29
N LEU A 603 2.68 -25.28 4.39
CA LEU A 603 4.03 -25.43 3.83
C LEU A 603 4.05 -26.02 2.41
N PHE A 604 2.88 -26.33 1.85
CA PHE A 604 2.76 -26.67 0.45
C PHE A 604 1.82 -25.66 -0.18
N PRO A 605 2.30 -24.73 -1.01
CA PRO A 605 1.48 -24.22 -2.10
C PRO A 605 1.36 -25.40 -3.05
N ALA A 606 0.49 -26.34 -2.66
CA ALA A 606 -0.02 -27.32 -3.59
C ALA A 606 -0.71 -26.46 -4.65
N THR A 607 -0.11 -26.39 -5.83
CA THR A 607 -0.88 -26.31 -7.05
C THR A 607 -1.96 -27.37 -6.93
N ALA A 608 -3.14 -26.99 -6.43
CA ALA A 608 -4.16 -27.97 -6.06
C ALA A 608 -4.50 -28.87 -7.26
N ASN A 609 -4.25 -28.39 -8.49
CA ASN A 609 -4.47 -29.09 -9.75
C ASN A 609 -3.41 -28.90 -10.86
N GLY A 610 -2.22 -28.31 -10.57
CA GLY A 610 -1.29 -27.82 -11.62
C GLY A 610 0.13 -28.39 -11.57
N HIS A 611 0.69 -28.82 -12.70
CA HIS A 611 2.13 -29.11 -12.83
C HIS A 611 2.77 -28.21 -13.90
N ILE A 612 3.98 -27.71 -13.66
CA ILE A 612 4.75 -26.97 -14.67
C ILE A 612 5.99 -27.77 -15.00
N GLN A 613 6.27 -27.98 -16.28
CA GLN A 613 7.52 -28.58 -16.76
C GLN A 613 8.25 -27.58 -17.66
N ILE A 614 9.53 -27.36 -17.39
CA ILE A 614 10.41 -26.52 -18.21
C ILE A 614 11.44 -27.44 -18.86
N SER A 615 11.63 -27.36 -20.18
CA SER A 615 12.67 -28.09 -20.91
C SER A 615 13.69 -27.15 -21.54
N THR A 616 14.86 -27.71 -21.85
CA THR A 616 15.94 -27.03 -22.57
C THR A 616 16.17 -27.67 -23.95
N ASN A 617 16.80 -26.89 -24.84
CA ASN A 617 17.22 -27.33 -26.18
C ASN A 617 18.24 -28.49 -26.17
N ARG A 618 18.71 -28.93 -24.99
CA ARG A 618 19.56 -30.10 -24.79
C ARG A 618 18.78 -31.33 -24.28
N GLY A 619 17.44 -31.27 -24.29
CA GLY A 619 16.57 -32.36 -23.84
C GLY A 619 16.52 -32.54 -22.32
N ARG A 620 17.05 -31.60 -21.53
CA ARG A 620 16.94 -31.60 -20.07
C ARG A 620 15.62 -30.96 -19.66
N PHE A 621 15.08 -31.33 -18.50
CA PHE A 621 13.86 -30.71 -17.98
C PHE A 621 13.84 -30.68 -16.45
N CYS A 622 13.03 -29.78 -15.90
CA CYS A 622 12.62 -29.79 -14.50
C CYS A 622 11.10 -29.70 -14.37
N ARG A 623 10.56 -30.19 -13.25
CA ARG A 623 9.12 -30.14 -12.94
C ARG A 623 8.84 -29.45 -11.62
N LEU A 624 7.71 -28.77 -11.58
CA LEU A 624 7.12 -28.11 -10.42
C LEU A 624 5.74 -28.70 -10.17
N GLY A 625 5.45 -28.98 -8.90
CA GLY A 625 4.17 -29.51 -8.45
C GLY A 625 4.34 -30.33 -7.17
N ARG A 626 3.24 -30.95 -6.71
CA ARG A 626 3.15 -31.66 -5.42
C ARG A 626 4.16 -32.82 -5.27
N HIS A 627 4.63 -33.39 -6.38
CA HIS A 627 5.61 -34.50 -6.43
C HIS A 627 6.55 -34.41 -7.65
N PRO A 628 7.57 -33.53 -7.64
CA PRO A 628 8.38 -33.24 -8.83
C PRO A 628 9.29 -34.42 -9.25
N THR A 629 9.60 -35.33 -8.33
CA THR A 629 10.53 -36.47 -8.53
C THR A 629 9.83 -37.82 -8.76
N ARG A 630 8.49 -37.87 -8.69
CA ARG A 630 7.74 -39.14 -8.72
C ARG A 630 7.76 -39.83 -10.10
N PHE A 631 7.91 -39.07 -11.18
CA PHE A 631 7.81 -39.58 -12.55
C PHE A 631 9.07 -39.33 -13.34
N ARG A 632 9.52 -40.31 -14.12
CA ARG A 632 10.72 -40.23 -14.98
C ARG A 632 10.43 -39.62 -16.33
N SER A 633 9.18 -39.66 -16.81
CA SER A 633 8.79 -39.09 -18.10
C SER A 633 7.42 -38.39 -18.04
N ARG A 634 7.12 -37.59 -19.06
CA ARG A 634 5.82 -36.94 -19.23
C ARG A 634 4.72 -37.99 -19.42
N GLN A 635 4.96 -38.98 -20.27
CA GLN A 635 4.05 -40.10 -20.53
C GLN A 635 3.72 -40.89 -19.25
N GLU A 636 4.69 -41.05 -18.35
CA GLU A 636 4.49 -41.72 -17.06
C GLU A 636 3.62 -40.89 -16.11
N ALA A 637 3.76 -39.55 -16.13
CA ALA A 637 2.90 -38.66 -15.34
C ALA A 637 1.46 -38.60 -15.89
N GLU A 638 1.31 -38.55 -17.23
CA GLU A 638 0.01 -38.58 -17.90
C GLU A 638 -0.71 -39.92 -17.65
N ALA A 639 0.01 -41.05 -17.72
CA ALA A 639 -0.55 -42.38 -17.52
C ALA A 639 -0.90 -42.71 -16.05
N ASN A 640 -0.09 -42.25 -15.09
CA ASN A 640 -0.24 -42.64 -13.68
C ASN A 640 -1.11 -41.68 -12.85
N ASP A 641 -1.07 -40.38 -13.14
CA ASP A 641 -1.78 -39.35 -12.35
C ASP A 641 -2.90 -38.64 -13.15
N GLY A 642 -3.15 -39.04 -14.40
CA GLY A 642 -4.24 -38.47 -15.22
C GLY A 642 -4.05 -36.99 -15.55
N LEU A 643 -2.79 -36.54 -15.59
CA LEU A 643 -2.41 -35.18 -15.98
C LEU A 643 -2.48 -35.04 -17.49
N SER A 644 -2.91 -33.87 -17.98
CA SER A 644 -2.80 -33.51 -19.40
C SER A 644 -1.87 -32.31 -19.53
N PHE A 645 -0.68 -32.50 -20.12
CA PHE A 645 0.28 -31.42 -20.32
C PHE A 645 0.01 -30.67 -21.64
N THR A 646 -0.27 -29.38 -21.55
CA THR A 646 -0.36 -28.49 -22.71
C THR A 646 0.96 -27.73 -22.87
N LYS A 647 1.53 -27.76 -24.08
CA LYS A 647 2.72 -26.95 -24.40
C LYS A 647 2.27 -25.51 -24.63
N ILE A 648 2.89 -24.57 -23.93
CA ILE A 648 2.71 -23.15 -24.24
C ILE A 648 3.36 -22.87 -25.60
N GLN A 649 2.56 -22.43 -26.57
CA GLN A 649 3.06 -22.10 -27.90
C GLN A 649 3.89 -20.83 -27.82
N THR A 650 4.97 -20.78 -28.57
CA THR A 650 5.80 -19.58 -28.71
C THR A 650 5.76 -19.10 -30.15
N THR A 651 5.88 -17.79 -30.35
CA THR A 651 5.93 -17.17 -31.68
C THR A 651 7.05 -17.85 -32.51
N PRO A 652 6.76 -18.35 -33.72
CA PRO A 652 7.76 -19.04 -34.53
C PRO A 652 9.03 -18.19 -34.76
N GLY A 653 10.20 -18.79 -34.61
CA GLY A 653 11.49 -18.12 -34.79
C GLY A 653 11.98 -17.30 -33.59
N THR A 654 11.17 -17.18 -32.53
CA THR A 654 11.57 -16.48 -31.29
C THR A 654 12.15 -17.44 -30.24
N THR A 655 12.87 -16.88 -29.27
CA THR A 655 13.41 -17.62 -28.12
C THR A 655 12.74 -17.16 -26.82
N ILE A 656 12.51 -18.08 -25.88
CA ILE A 656 11.95 -17.73 -24.56
C ILE A 656 13.00 -16.92 -23.78
N VAL A 657 12.63 -15.68 -23.44
CA VAL A 657 13.49 -14.72 -22.72
C VAL A 657 12.91 -14.29 -21.38
N GLY A 658 11.67 -14.67 -21.08
CA GLY A 658 11.02 -14.26 -19.84
C GLY A 658 9.78 -15.06 -19.51
N PHE A 659 9.23 -14.78 -18.33
CA PHE A 659 7.97 -15.33 -17.88
C PHE A 659 7.08 -14.21 -17.34
N TYR A 660 5.78 -14.43 -17.39
CA TYR A 660 4.82 -13.68 -16.60
C TYR A 660 3.89 -14.63 -15.86
N ALA A 661 3.42 -14.23 -14.68
CA ALA A 661 2.56 -15.07 -13.87
C ALA A 661 1.65 -14.26 -12.96
N PHE A 662 0.52 -14.84 -12.59
CA PHE A 662 -0.27 -14.38 -11.44
C PHE A 662 -0.80 -15.57 -10.64
N LYS A 663 -1.19 -15.28 -9.41
CA LYS A 663 -1.71 -16.26 -8.45
C LYS A 663 -3.16 -15.91 -8.11
N THR A 664 -4.07 -16.88 -8.18
CA THR A 664 -5.47 -16.69 -7.77
C THR A 664 -5.66 -16.93 -6.26
N ALA A 665 -6.58 -16.18 -5.65
CA ALA A 665 -6.89 -16.25 -4.20
C ALA A 665 -7.43 -17.62 -3.82
N GLU A 666 -8.41 -18.08 -4.59
CA GLU A 666 -9.32 -19.16 -4.22
C GLU A 666 -8.64 -20.53 -4.15
N CYS A 667 -7.50 -20.72 -4.81
CA CYS A 667 -6.86 -22.03 -4.92
C CYS A 667 -5.32 -22.01 -4.85
N SER A 668 -4.69 -20.86 -4.60
CA SER A 668 -3.22 -20.71 -4.74
C SER A 668 -2.68 -21.23 -6.08
N VAL A 669 -3.49 -21.18 -7.15
CA VAL A 669 -3.09 -21.67 -8.47
C VAL A 669 -2.20 -20.63 -9.13
N LEU A 670 -1.03 -21.09 -9.58
CA LEU A 670 -0.09 -20.31 -10.36
C LEU A 670 -0.43 -20.46 -11.84
N HIS A 671 -0.79 -19.36 -12.49
CA HIS A 671 -0.90 -19.29 -13.94
C HIS A 671 0.40 -18.71 -14.49
N LEU A 672 1.07 -19.46 -15.37
CA LEU A 672 2.36 -19.08 -15.95
C LEU A 672 2.23 -18.89 -17.47
N GLY A 673 2.70 -17.77 -17.98
CA GLY A 673 2.89 -17.49 -19.39
C GLY A 673 4.36 -17.24 -19.73
N VAL A 674 4.68 -17.20 -21.03
CA VAL A 674 6.06 -17.08 -21.54
C VAL A 674 6.22 -15.84 -22.40
N ILE A 675 7.33 -15.15 -22.21
CA ILE A 675 7.73 -14.02 -23.04
C ILE A 675 8.83 -14.49 -23.98
N SER A 676 8.68 -14.20 -25.27
CA SER A 676 9.69 -14.50 -26.28
C SER A 676 10.09 -13.27 -27.07
N SER A 677 11.32 -13.29 -27.59
CA SER A 677 11.92 -12.26 -28.45
C SER A 677 12.63 -12.86 -29.64
#